data_AF-A0PYT7-F1
#
_entry.id   AF-A0PYT7-F1
#
_cell.length_a   1.000
_cell.length_b   1.000
_cell.length_c   1.000
_cell.angle_alpha   90.00
_cell.angle_beta   90.00
_cell.angle_gamma   90.00
#
_symmetry.space_group_name_H-M   'P 1'
#
loop_
_entity.id
_entity.type
_entity.pdbx_description
1 polymer ?
#
loop_
_entity_poly.entity_id
_entity_poly.type
_entity_poly.pdbx_seq_one_letter_code
_entity_poly.pdbx_strand_id
1 'polypeptide(L)'
;MDIIKNLNKGVGAAATAIIIIGGTPQVVHAATNNKPNVIEAKQISKSIEKEIMNESPVQKIKIQALKLNKDEPSMAGQYIENEVTYTEENGKIYCSLKILASDWMNDIKVKVNGDEAKCQLKDIGKTEVFGAEHKGAILKFEVPKINPDIKLNMFVVPMNSKVEFRIVGEENKKTDKENNQKETNTNSKKNDVVAEQNNKANTEKVKDKEVKNEDTQKKEEKTEAKDSSKEKVFDNLEDGVYTLTFRAYKIENPAEDSMLNNFFDKKAKLEVKDGKKTITFLNICFADGLYDFRIETNKIFKESQISDYGNKNPDTEKYPAKLFKMEIDDLDSDHKGCVLAGPMGGKLSDYGKVTYDKANNYKTVMFKFNKDFAKGWNGFDSSESILKENDNGNLNKALIEIGLDTDKDGTVSVKELSEAKGRVDLSKKKITDISQLKALGPEVTELDLSGNRIEQLPKGIFDNLTQLTYLDLRVNKIKELPDGIFDKLVNLKKVYLERNKLETLPKGVFDKLPNLETVVLATNNIKHLDDDVFKNNKKLKFIDVSQNEIDSIPTTMLELNDLETFCAKQNRIEIIPQNLTKLKNLTWLDLASNYIEEIPEEILNGKNNVKYLYLAENMLKEVPNKIFEAFPNVNSYDFVFNNLKTMPKAPEGTKKTVNALPQKSPMNLKLEVKDGEIKWNEELSAFDILAWQRTTHSILGEKMPENVEEYKKHLNGKTALELLNKEGYEPKLKIIIQKKDKDGKFKTIKEIINDGNGSTVGSIKDPEMKANDEYRILEELRTNFYGDDQYVFTNVAHAKVEESKKNSTSTSNKQKENNKNSKENKIDDSSNKADQPNEKKKEQDKREQQNKVTNAESKSNKKATSIKEKKLPQTGMPVGSGLLATLGSAISGMGVVLMRKNRKKK
;
A
#
# COMPACT_ATOMS: atom_id res chain seq x y z
N MET A 1 -11.97 32.76 9.46
CA MET A 1 -11.64 34.11 8.92
C MET A 1 -10.99 35.02 9.97
N ASP A 2 -10.69 34.52 11.16
CA ASP A 2 -10.79 35.31 12.38
C ASP A 2 -9.48 36.04 12.72
N ILE A 3 -8.37 35.56 12.17
CA ILE A 3 -7.08 36.26 12.12
C ILE A 3 -7.23 37.65 11.47
N ILE A 4 -7.95 37.75 10.34
CA ILE A 4 -8.22 39.03 9.64
C ILE A 4 -9.15 39.93 10.49
N LYS A 5 -10.04 39.33 11.29
CA LYS A 5 -10.98 40.02 12.17
C LYS A 5 -10.29 40.66 13.39
N ASN A 6 -9.18 40.06 13.84
CA ASN A 6 -8.40 40.57 14.98
C ASN A 6 -7.40 41.67 14.60
N LEU A 7 -6.83 41.64 13.39
CA LEU A 7 -5.92 42.69 12.89
C LEU A 7 -6.59 44.08 12.78
N ASN A 8 -7.90 44.14 12.52
CA ASN A 8 -8.64 45.39 12.29
C ASN A 8 -9.09 46.15 13.57
N LYS A 9 -8.57 45.81 14.77
CA LYS A 9 -8.94 46.48 16.03
C LYS A 9 -7.99 47.58 16.51
N GLY A 10 -6.86 47.82 15.83
CA GLY A 10 -5.75 48.63 16.38
C GLY A 10 -5.34 49.91 15.66
N VAL A 11 -5.71 50.15 14.40
CA VAL A 11 -5.18 51.28 13.59
C VAL A 11 -6.27 51.94 12.76
N GLY A 12 -6.23 53.27 12.67
CA GLY A 12 -7.14 54.09 11.85
C GLY A 12 -6.95 53.90 10.35
N ALA A 13 -7.91 54.38 9.56
CA ALA A 13 -8.03 54.08 8.14
C ALA A 13 -6.89 54.68 7.26
N ALA A 14 -5.88 53.88 6.98
CA ALA A 14 -4.96 54.04 5.85
C ALA A 14 -4.80 52.67 5.17
N ALA A 15 -4.66 52.65 3.84
CA ALA A 15 -4.65 51.41 3.06
C ALA A 15 -3.33 50.63 3.21
N THR A 16 -3.30 49.69 4.15
CA THR A 16 -2.16 48.77 4.34
C THR A 16 -2.23 47.64 3.33
N ALA A 17 -1.29 47.62 2.37
CA ALA A 17 -1.11 46.51 1.44
C ALA A 17 -0.04 45.55 1.97
N ILE A 18 -0.40 44.28 2.17
CA ILE A 18 0.57 43.19 2.35
C ILE A 18 0.92 42.68 0.95
N ILE A 19 2.15 42.92 0.51
CA ILE A 19 2.65 42.45 -0.78
C ILE A 19 3.62 41.29 -0.50
N ILE A 20 3.37 40.14 -1.13
CA ILE A 20 4.26 38.98 -1.08
C ILE A 20 5.07 38.97 -2.37
N ILE A 21 6.32 39.44 -2.28
CA ILE A 21 7.35 39.26 -3.32
C ILE A 21 8.39 38.32 -2.72
N GLY A 22 8.74 37.26 -3.44
CA GLY A 22 9.80 36.33 -3.06
C GLY A 22 9.59 35.49 -1.81
N GLY A 23 8.38 35.43 -1.26
CA GLY A 23 8.02 34.60 -0.10
C GLY A 23 8.13 35.28 1.26
N THR A 24 8.71 36.48 1.35
CA THR A 24 8.76 37.26 2.59
C THR A 24 7.60 38.26 2.64
N PRO A 25 6.75 38.29 3.68
CA PRO A 25 5.73 39.33 3.81
C PRO A 25 6.36 40.70 4.07
N GLN A 26 5.95 41.72 3.31
CA GLN A 26 6.24 43.12 3.64
C GLN A 26 4.96 43.93 3.81
N VAL A 27 4.99 44.84 4.79
CA VAL A 27 3.93 45.80 5.09
C VAL A 27 4.31 47.12 4.46
N VAL A 28 3.53 47.60 3.50
CA VAL A 28 3.77 48.89 2.83
C VAL A 28 2.64 49.86 3.16
N HIS A 29 2.98 51.00 3.76
CA HIS A 29 2.07 52.13 3.92
C HIS A 29 2.15 53.06 2.71
N ALA A 30 0.99 53.36 2.11
CA ALA A 30 0.89 54.30 1.01
C ALA A 30 0.75 55.75 1.51
N ALA A 31 1.89 56.44 1.71
CA ALA A 31 1.91 57.88 1.96
C ALA A 31 3.12 58.58 1.32
N THR A 32 2.81 59.70 0.67
CA THR A 32 3.66 60.71 0.02
C THR A 32 5.09 60.95 0.58
N ASN A 33 6.06 61.00 -0.34
CA ASN A 33 7.26 61.85 -0.29
C ASN A 33 8.08 61.92 1.01
N ASN A 34 8.74 60.83 1.41
CA ASN A 34 10.19 60.85 1.71
C ASN A 34 10.77 59.43 1.90
N LYS A 35 12.10 59.31 2.05
CA LYS A 35 12.81 58.02 2.17
C LYS A 35 12.30 57.19 3.37
N PRO A 36 12.10 55.85 3.21
CA PRO A 36 11.80 54.98 4.35
C PRO A 36 13.06 54.72 5.19
N ASN A 37 12.92 54.75 6.52
CA ASN A 37 13.92 54.20 7.43
C ASN A 37 13.82 52.67 7.44
N VAL A 38 14.96 51.98 7.34
CA VAL A 38 15.04 50.53 7.50
C VAL A 38 15.21 50.21 8.99
N ILE A 39 14.27 49.44 9.55
CA ILE A 39 14.40 48.81 10.87
C ILE A 39 14.63 47.32 10.64
N GLU A 40 15.66 46.74 11.24
CA GLU A 40 16.03 45.34 10.99
C GLU A 40 15.01 44.36 11.58
N ALA A 41 14.51 43.43 10.76
CA ALA A 41 13.47 42.47 11.14
C ALA A 41 13.87 41.50 12.30
N LYS A 42 15.16 41.41 12.66
CA LYS A 42 15.67 40.49 13.70
C LYS A 42 15.07 40.68 15.09
N GLN A 43 14.67 41.89 15.47
CA GLN A 43 14.03 42.13 16.78
C GLN A 43 12.56 41.72 16.80
N ILE A 44 11.84 41.84 15.68
CA ILE A 44 10.44 41.40 15.58
C ILE A 44 10.37 39.87 15.43
N SER A 45 11.26 39.27 14.63
CA SER A 45 11.37 37.81 14.47
C SER A 45 11.53 37.13 15.82
N LYS A 46 12.46 37.59 16.68
CA LYS A 46 12.69 36.98 18.01
C LYS A 46 11.53 37.12 19.01
N SER A 47 10.65 38.11 18.84
CA SER A 47 9.44 38.23 19.66
C SER A 47 8.33 37.31 19.15
N ILE A 48 8.14 37.25 17.83
CA ILE A 48 7.17 36.35 17.18
C ILE A 48 7.58 34.87 17.36
N GLU A 49 8.87 34.55 17.24
CA GLU A 49 9.44 33.23 17.59
C GLU A 49 9.16 32.86 19.05
N LYS A 50 9.14 33.83 19.97
CA LYS A 50 8.81 33.61 21.39
C LYS A 50 7.32 33.40 21.65
N GLU A 51 6.43 33.95 20.82
CA GLU A 51 4.99 33.71 20.91
C GLU A 51 4.56 32.45 20.13
N ILE A 52 5.30 32.06 19.09
CA ILE A 52 5.03 30.86 18.28
C ILE A 52 5.68 29.61 18.91
N MET A 53 6.86 29.69 19.53
CA MET A 53 7.47 28.57 20.28
C MET A 53 6.85 28.35 21.67
N ASN A 54 5.52 28.46 21.76
CA ASN A 54 4.70 27.75 22.75
C ASN A 54 4.15 26.43 22.15
N GLU A 55 4.93 25.76 21.29
CA GLU A 55 4.77 24.32 21.11
C GLU A 55 5.05 23.64 22.45
N SER A 56 3.97 23.21 23.09
CA SER A 56 3.99 22.67 24.44
C SER A 56 4.64 21.28 24.46
N PRO A 57 5.28 20.87 25.58
CA PRO A 57 6.14 19.69 25.62
C PRO A 57 5.40 18.41 25.21
N VAL A 58 5.96 17.72 24.20
CA VAL A 58 5.45 16.44 23.69
C VAL A 58 6.30 15.30 24.25
N GLN A 59 5.74 14.51 25.17
CA GLN A 59 6.43 13.37 25.77
C GLN A 59 5.82 12.04 25.33
N LYS A 60 6.62 11.21 24.65
CA LYS A 60 6.28 9.81 24.32
C LYS A 60 6.68 8.89 25.47
N ILE A 61 5.82 7.92 25.80
CA ILE A 61 6.05 6.91 26.83
C ILE A 61 5.59 5.54 26.32
N LYS A 62 6.47 4.54 26.40
CA LYS A 62 6.13 3.14 26.16
C LYS A 62 5.19 2.62 27.24
N ILE A 63 4.22 1.79 26.85
CA ILE A 63 3.17 1.29 27.74
C ILE A 63 2.98 -0.21 27.64
N GLN A 64 2.53 -0.79 28.75
CA GLN A 64 2.03 -2.16 28.82
C GLN A 64 0.53 -2.15 29.19
N ALA A 65 -0.24 -2.98 28.49
CA ALA A 65 -1.65 -3.24 28.80
C ALA A 65 -1.74 -4.44 29.75
N LEU A 66 -2.19 -4.22 30.99
CA LEU A 66 -2.32 -5.24 32.04
C LEU A 66 -3.79 -5.49 32.36
N LYS A 67 -4.11 -6.68 32.89
CA LYS A 67 -5.46 -7.00 33.37
C LYS A 67 -5.85 -6.06 34.51
N LEU A 68 -7.14 -5.71 34.62
CA LEU A 68 -7.61 -4.68 35.56
C LEU A 68 -7.16 -4.90 37.02
N ASN A 69 -7.19 -6.17 37.47
CA ASN A 69 -6.97 -6.58 38.85
C ASN A 69 -5.72 -7.49 39.03
N LYS A 70 -4.84 -7.60 38.02
CA LYS A 70 -3.65 -8.45 38.07
C LYS A 70 -2.53 -7.91 37.17
N ASP A 71 -1.28 -8.07 37.59
CA ASP A 71 -0.09 -7.69 36.82
C ASP A 71 0.31 -8.77 35.80
N GLU A 72 -0.71 -9.21 35.05
CA GLU A 72 -0.60 -10.13 33.91
C GLU A 72 -0.94 -9.34 32.62
N PRO A 73 -0.26 -9.58 31.48
CA PRO A 73 -0.60 -8.96 30.21
C PRO A 73 -2.07 -9.17 29.80
N SER A 74 -2.70 -8.11 29.31
CA SER A 74 -4.05 -8.13 28.73
C SER A 74 -4.00 -8.38 27.24
N MET A 75 -4.90 -9.25 26.73
CA MET A 75 -5.10 -9.44 25.29
C MET A 75 -5.50 -8.15 24.56
N ALA A 76 -6.05 -7.16 25.28
CA ALA A 76 -6.34 -5.84 24.74
C ALA A 76 -5.08 -5.12 24.19
N GLY A 77 -3.90 -5.45 24.71
CA GLY A 77 -2.61 -4.91 24.25
C GLY A 77 -2.22 -5.31 22.83
N GLN A 78 -2.93 -6.25 22.18
CA GLN A 78 -2.74 -6.58 20.76
C GLN A 78 -3.48 -5.61 19.81
N TYR A 79 -4.41 -4.81 20.33
CA TYR A 79 -5.29 -3.93 19.54
C TYR A 79 -5.01 -2.43 19.75
N ILE A 80 -3.94 -2.09 20.46
CA ILE A 80 -3.48 -0.72 20.71
C ILE A 80 -1.97 -0.64 20.49
N GLU A 81 -1.46 0.55 20.18
CA GLU A 81 -0.02 0.80 20.08
C GLU A 81 0.66 0.65 21.45
N ASN A 82 1.92 0.22 21.48
CA ASN A 82 2.71 0.08 22.71
C ASN A 82 3.35 1.41 23.18
N GLU A 83 2.90 2.55 22.67
CA GLU A 83 3.35 3.89 23.03
C GLU A 83 2.16 4.87 23.11
N VAL A 84 2.17 5.74 24.11
CA VAL A 84 1.27 6.90 24.21
C VAL A 84 2.05 8.20 24.08
N THR A 85 1.39 9.23 23.54
CA THR A 85 1.94 10.59 23.46
C THR A 85 1.19 11.51 24.41
N TYR A 86 1.91 12.16 25.32
CA TYR A 86 1.41 13.23 26.17
C TYR A 86 1.71 14.60 25.55
N THR A 87 0.73 15.49 25.53
CA THR A 87 0.84 16.87 25.06
C THR A 87 0.20 17.81 26.08
N GLU A 88 0.94 18.80 26.57
CA GLU A 88 0.32 19.90 27.30
C GLU A 88 -0.36 20.88 26.32
N GLU A 89 -1.51 21.44 26.67
CA GLU A 89 -2.23 22.46 25.90
C GLU A 89 -2.96 23.39 26.89
N ASN A 90 -2.60 24.68 26.93
CA ASN A 90 -3.19 25.69 27.83
C ASN A 90 -3.16 25.30 29.34
N GLY A 91 -2.07 24.69 29.81
CA GLY A 91 -1.92 24.27 31.22
C GLY A 91 -2.70 23.00 31.60
N LYS A 92 -3.24 22.27 30.61
CA LYS A 92 -3.86 20.94 30.75
C LYS A 92 -3.03 19.92 30.01
N ILE A 93 -2.79 18.75 30.59
CA ILE A 93 -2.07 17.66 29.90
C ILE A 93 -3.09 16.74 29.25
N TYR A 94 -2.83 16.29 28.03
CA TYR A 94 -3.65 15.33 27.30
C TYR A 94 -2.83 14.08 26.97
N CYS A 95 -3.41 12.91 27.19
CA CYS A 95 -2.88 11.63 26.70
C CYS A 95 -3.53 11.31 25.35
N SER A 96 -2.73 10.87 24.39
CA SER A 96 -3.16 10.36 23.08
C SER A 96 -2.69 8.91 22.91
N LEU A 97 -3.66 7.99 22.88
CA LEU A 97 -3.46 6.55 22.65
C LEU A 97 -3.88 6.18 21.22
N LYS A 98 -3.05 5.44 20.49
CA LYS A 98 -3.42 4.89 19.17
C LYS A 98 -4.05 3.50 19.33
N ILE A 99 -5.21 3.32 18.71
CA ILE A 99 -6.00 2.09 18.64
C ILE A 99 -5.84 1.51 17.23
N LEU A 100 -5.60 0.21 17.14
CA LEU A 100 -5.28 -0.52 15.90
C LEU A 100 -6.49 -1.24 15.28
N ALA A 101 -7.58 -1.44 16.05
CA ALA A 101 -8.84 -2.02 15.56
C ALA A 101 -10.06 -1.29 16.14
N SER A 102 -10.20 -0.01 15.81
CA SER A 102 -11.31 0.84 16.28
C SER A 102 -12.66 0.45 15.68
N ASP A 103 -12.69 -0.19 14.51
CA ASP A 103 -13.86 -0.85 13.93
C ASP A 103 -14.36 -2.05 14.74
N TRP A 104 -13.54 -2.56 15.67
CA TRP A 104 -13.89 -3.65 16.59
C TRP A 104 -14.19 -3.17 18.02
N MET A 105 -14.08 -1.87 18.31
CA MET A 105 -14.21 -1.31 19.67
C MET A 105 -15.35 -0.28 19.77
N ASN A 106 -16.46 -0.70 20.35
CA ASN A 106 -17.58 0.19 20.70
C ASN A 106 -17.49 0.66 22.16
N ASP A 107 -18.20 1.75 22.48
CA ASP A 107 -18.39 2.29 23.85
C ASP A 107 -17.10 2.47 24.67
N ILE A 108 -16.04 2.95 24.01
CA ILE A 108 -14.73 3.18 24.62
C ILE A 108 -14.85 4.27 25.70
N LYS A 109 -14.72 3.85 26.96
CA LYS A 109 -14.67 4.69 28.16
C LYS A 109 -13.29 4.62 28.77
N VAL A 110 -12.73 5.77 29.12
CA VAL A 110 -11.46 5.89 29.85
C VAL A 110 -11.73 6.41 31.25
N LYS A 111 -11.10 5.81 32.25
CA LYS A 111 -11.01 6.33 33.60
C LYS A 111 -9.57 6.72 33.91
N VAL A 112 -9.38 7.92 34.47
CA VAL A 112 -8.08 8.47 34.86
C VAL A 112 -8.10 8.69 36.37
N ASN A 113 -7.24 7.99 37.10
CA ASN A 113 -7.23 7.92 38.57
C ASN A 113 -8.57 7.50 39.22
N GLY A 114 -9.54 6.99 38.45
CA GLY A 114 -10.87 6.54 38.89
C GLY A 114 -12.05 7.25 38.21
N ASP A 115 -11.86 8.52 37.84
CA ASP A 115 -12.89 9.38 37.25
C ASP A 115 -13.01 9.19 35.74
N GLU A 116 -14.23 9.25 35.19
CA GLU A 116 -14.47 9.02 33.76
C GLU A 116 -14.09 10.25 32.92
N ALA A 117 -13.08 10.10 32.06
CA ALA A 117 -12.49 11.19 31.29
C ALA A 117 -13.23 11.41 29.95
N LYS A 118 -13.45 12.69 29.60
CA LYS A 118 -14.02 13.05 28.29
C LYS A 118 -13.01 12.75 27.18
N CYS A 119 -13.37 11.82 26.31
CA CYS A 119 -12.53 11.36 25.21
C CYS A 119 -12.93 12.00 23.87
N GLN A 120 -11.94 12.17 23.00
CA GLN A 120 -12.11 12.52 21.59
C GLN A 120 -11.49 11.39 20.75
N LEU A 121 -12.24 10.85 19.79
CA LEU A 121 -11.77 9.81 18.88
C LEU A 121 -11.55 10.41 17.49
N LYS A 122 -10.37 10.18 16.90
CA LYS A 122 -9.99 10.66 15.56
C LYS A 122 -9.58 9.49 14.68
N ASP A 123 -10.31 9.25 13.60
CA ASP A 123 -9.96 8.27 12.55
C ASP A 123 -8.58 8.62 11.94
N ILE A 124 -7.71 7.62 11.78
CA ILE A 124 -6.38 7.74 11.15
C ILE A 124 -6.20 6.82 9.93
N GLY A 125 -7.30 6.28 9.37
CA GLY A 125 -7.26 5.41 8.22
C GLY A 125 -7.05 3.94 8.58
N LYS A 126 -6.17 3.26 7.83
CA LYS A 126 -5.96 1.81 7.93
C LYS A 126 -4.85 1.47 8.92
N THR A 127 -5.03 0.36 9.63
CA THR A 127 -4.06 -0.30 10.51
C THR A 127 -4.15 -1.81 10.31
N GLU A 128 -3.19 -2.57 10.83
CA GLU A 128 -3.17 -4.03 10.74
C GLU A 128 -3.15 -4.67 12.12
N VAL A 129 -3.93 -5.74 12.32
CA VAL A 129 -3.89 -6.60 13.52
C VAL A 129 -4.04 -8.05 13.08
N PHE A 130 -3.18 -8.95 13.58
CA PHE A 130 -3.18 -10.39 13.26
C PHE A 130 -3.18 -10.75 11.75
N GLY A 131 -2.59 -9.93 10.87
CA GLY A 131 -2.62 -10.15 9.42
C GLY A 131 -3.91 -9.72 8.73
N ALA A 132 -4.76 -8.95 9.40
CA ALA A 132 -6.01 -8.40 8.87
C ALA A 132 -6.03 -6.87 8.93
N GLU A 133 -6.62 -6.25 7.91
CA GLU A 133 -6.76 -4.80 7.78
C GLU A 133 -7.96 -4.28 8.58
N HIS A 134 -7.69 -3.29 9.43
CA HIS A 134 -8.63 -2.67 10.36
C HIS A 134 -8.62 -1.13 10.25
N LYS A 135 -9.53 -0.48 10.97
CA LYS A 135 -9.53 0.99 11.13
C LYS A 135 -8.70 1.41 12.34
N GLY A 136 -7.74 2.29 12.11
CA GLY A 136 -6.99 2.94 13.17
C GLY A 136 -7.72 4.17 13.70
N ALA A 137 -7.59 4.44 15.00
CA ALA A 137 -8.02 5.71 15.59
C ALA A 137 -7.04 6.20 16.66
N ILE A 138 -7.00 7.52 16.90
CA ILE A 138 -6.36 8.11 18.09
C ILE A 138 -7.45 8.51 19.08
N LEU A 139 -7.32 8.03 20.31
CA LEU A 139 -8.14 8.36 21.47
C LEU A 139 -7.38 9.40 22.32
N LYS A 140 -7.83 10.66 22.29
CA LYS A 140 -7.26 11.77 23.09
C LYS A 140 -8.16 12.09 24.28
N PHE A 141 -7.59 12.22 25.48
CA PHE A 141 -8.32 12.56 26.72
C PHE A 141 -7.44 13.38 27.67
N GLU A 142 -8.05 14.20 28.51
CA GLU A 142 -7.34 15.01 29.51
C GLU A 142 -6.82 14.15 30.67
N VAL A 143 -5.64 14.49 31.20
CA VAL A 143 -4.98 13.81 32.32
C VAL A 143 -4.37 14.84 33.31
N PRO A 144 -4.35 14.56 34.62
CA PRO A 144 -3.83 15.50 35.63
C PRO A 144 -2.29 15.52 35.71
N LYS A 145 -1.62 14.51 35.14
CA LYS A 145 -0.16 14.40 35.04
C LYS A 145 0.21 13.45 33.90
N ILE A 146 1.49 13.43 33.55
CA ILE A 146 2.09 12.39 32.72
C ILE A 146 2.17 11.06 33.51
N ASN A 147 1.91 9.93 32.85
CA ASN A 147 1.79 8.58 33.44
C ASN A 147 0.88 8.51 34.72
N PRO A 148 -0.43 8.80 34.61
CA PRO A 148 -1.42 8.57 35.67
C PRO A 148 -1.93 7.12 35.64
N ASP A 149 -2.80 6.73 36.59
CA ASP A 149 -3.52 5.46 36.50
C ASP A 149 -4.60 5.55 35.40
N ILE A 150 -4.42 4.83 34.30
CA ILE A 150 -5.35 4.83 33.16
C ILE A 150 -6.01 3.45 33.06
N LYS A 151 -7.34 3.42 33.17
CA LYS A 151 -8.17 2.22 33.00
C LYS A 151 -9.08 2.40 31.79
N LEU A 152 -9.14 1.42 30.90
CA LEU A 152 -9.99 1.43 29.72
C LEU A 152 -11.07 0.34 29.82
N ASN A 153 -12.22 0.67 29.26
CA ASN A 153 -13.42 -0.14 29.24
C ASN A 153 -14.07 0.01 27.86
N MET A 154 -14.39 -1.11 27.19
CA MET A 154 -14.86 -1.12 25.81
C MET A 154 -15.63 -2.40 25.50
N PHE A 155 -16.48 -2.37 24.47
CA PHE A 155 -17.13 -3.54 23.94
C PHE A 155 -16.40 -4.03 22.67
N VAL A 156 -15.89 -5.26 22.70
CA VAL A 156 -15.10 -5.85 21.61
C VAL A 156 -15.99 -6.73 20.74
N VAL A 157 -16.26 -6.26 19.52
CA VAL A 157 -17.31 -6.78 18.63
C VAL A 157 -17.12 -8.26 18.25
N PRO A 158 -15.94 -8.75 17.80
CA PRO A 158 -15.77 -10.16 17.42
C PRO A 158 -15.88 -11.15 18.59
N MET A 159 -15.75 -10.65 19.83
CA MET A 159 -15.88 -11.44 21.05
C MET A 159 -17.28 -11.32 21.67
N ASN A 160 -18.11 -10.39 21.16
CA ASN A 160 -19.39 -9.97 21.71
C ASN A 160 -19.34 -9.74 23.23
N SER A 161 -18.27 -9.09 23.70
CA SER A 161 -17.90 -9.07 25.12
C SER A 161 -17.30 -7.73 25.56
N LYS A 162 -17.53 -7.39 26.83
CA LYS A 162 -17.01 -6.20 27.50
C LYS A 162 -15.61 -6.47 28.05
N VAL A 163 -14.63 -5.66 27.67
CA VAL A 163 -13.22 -5.84 28.02
C VAL A 163 -12.75 -4.65 28.87
N GLU A 164 -12.14 -4.96 30.02
CA GLU A 164 -11.64 -3.98 30.99
C GLU A 164 -10.17 -4.25 31.32
N PHE A 165 -9.33 -3.23 31.18
CA PHE A 165 -7.87 -3.35 31.36
C PHE A 165 -7.26 -2.03 31.83
N ARG A 166 -5.99 -2.06 32.26
CA ARG A 166 -5.22 -0.88 32.68
C ARG A 166 -3.98 -0.70 31.83
N ILE A 167 -3.59 0.55 31.63
CA ILE A 167 -2.37 0.95 30.91
C ILE A 167 -1.37 1.49 31.93
N VAL A 168 -0.13 1.02 31.85
CA VAL A 168 0.97 1.44 32.73
C VAL A 168 2.18 1.80 31.86
N GLY A 169 2.73 3.01 32.05
CA GLY A 169 3.93 3.46 31.34
C GLY A 169 5.23 2.98 31.96
N GLU A 170 6.21 2.62 31.11
CA GLU A 170 7.55 2.19 31.50
C GLU A 170 8.41 3.39 31.93
N GLU A 171 9.07 3.31 33.10
CA GLU A 171 9.88 4.42 33.62
C GLU A 171 11.28 4.48 32.97
N ASN A 172 11.60 5.65 32.40
CA ASN A 172 12.92 5.94 31.82
C ASN A 172 14.00 6.08 32.90
N LYS A 173 14.67 4.97 33.26
CA LYS A 173 15.88 5.02 34.09
C LYS A 173 17.09 5.56 33.33
N LYS A 174 17.52 6.79 33.63
CA LYS A 174 18.97 7.12 33.67
C LYS A 174 19.31 8.42 34.40
N THR A 175 20.37 8.33 35.20
CA THR A 175 21.28 9.41 35.65
C THR A 175 20.66 10.67 36.24
N ASP A 176 20.45 10.63 37.56
CA ASP A 176 20.94 11.70 38.43
C ASP A 176 22.20 11.21 39.15
N LYS A 177 23.28 11.99 39.00
CA LYS A 177 24.46 11.98 39.87
C LYS A 177 24.79 13.44 40.16
N GLU A 178 25.30 13.68 41.37
CA GLU A 178 25.88 14.96 41.78
C GLU A 178 24.90 16.15 41.82
N ASN A 179 24.11 16.19 42.89
CA ASN A 179 24.24 17.32 43.80
C ASN A 179 24.07 16.95 45.29
N ASN A 180 25.23 16.91 45.97
CA ASN A 180 25.47 17.14 47.40
C ASN A 180 24.50 16.59 48.46
N GLN A 181 24.94 15.47 49.05
CA GLN A 181 25.33 15.40 50.47
C GLN A 181 24.45 16.13 51.50
N LYS A 182 23.76 15.35 52.34
CA LYS A 182 24.04 15.37 53.79
C LYS A 182 23.74 14.02 54.46
N GLU A 183 24.70 13.59 55.28
CA GLU A 183 24.57 13.00 56.64
C GLU A 183 23.31 12.15 56.95
N THR A 184 23.38 10.90 57.45
CA THR A 184 24.53 10.09 57.93
C THR A 184 24.14 8.59 58.11
N ASN A 185 25.14 7.71 58.19
CA ASN A 185 25.32 6.52 59.08
C ASN A 185 24.08 5.75 59.66
N THR A 186 24.05 4.41 59.79
CA THR A 186 25.01 3.31 59.53
C THR A 186 24.30 1.95 59.69
N ASN A 187 24.92 0.86 59.18
CA ASN A 187 24.62 -0.56 59.43
C ASN A 187 23.27 -1.09 58.92
N SER A 188 23.16 -2.23 58.21
CA SER A 188 23.91 -3.51 58.13
C SER A 188 23.46 -4.60 59.11
N LYS A 189 22.75 -5.62 58.59
CA LYS A 189 23.16 -7.04 58.56
C LYS A 189 22.12 -7.95 57.86
N LYS A 190 22.56 -9.16 57.52
CA LYS A 190 21.73 -10.29 57.03
C LYS A 190 21.06 -11.01 58.22
N ASN A 191 19.93 -11.69 57.98
CA ASN A 191 19.81 -13.16 58.02
C ASN A 191 18.35 -13.66 57.98
N ASP A 192 18.06 -14.54 57.03
CA ASP A 192 17.52 -15.91 57.21
C ASP A 192 16.52 -16.29 58.34
N VAL A 193 15.49 -17.04 57.89
CA VAL A 193 14.88 -18.25 58.50
C VAL A 193 13.68 -18.14 59.49
N VAL A 194 12.49 -18.40 58.91
CA VAL A 194 11.42 -19.37 59.32
C VAL A 194 10.63 -19.19 60.64
N ALA A 195 9.34 -19.64 60.60
CA ALA A 195 8.40 -19.91 61.70
C ALA A 195 7.73 -18.68 62.40
N GLU A 196 6.47 -18.73 62.86
CA GLU A 196 5.38 -19.72 62.68
C GLU A 196 3.98 -19.09 62.95
N GLN A 197 2.92 -19.83 62.58
CA GLN A 197 1.57 -19.91 63.21
C GLN A 197 0.94 -18.65 63.88
N ASN A 198 -0.11 -18.03 63.33
CA ASN A 198 -1.54 -18.45 63.31
C ASN A 198 -2.43 -17.86 64.43
N ASN A 199 -3.68 -17.55 64.08
CA ASN A 199 -4.85 -17.33 64.96
C ASN A 199 -4.81 -16.09 65.89
N LYS A 200 -5.91 -15.32 66.05
CA LYS A 200 -7.28 -15.79 66.35
C LYS A 200 -8.36 -14.79 65.91
N ALA A 201 -9.60 -15.28 65.78
CA ALA A 201 -10.82 -14.47 65.71
C ALA A 201 -11.11 -13.76 67.07
N ASN A 202 -12.05 -12.82 67.25
CA ASN A 202 -13.47 -13.00 66.93
C ASN A 202 -14.31 -11.70 66.89
N THR A 203 -15.43 -11.78 66.15
CA THR A 203 -16.72 -11.04 66.25
C THR A 203 -16.91 -9.85 67.22
N GLU A 204 -17.66 -8.83 66.77
CA GLU A 204 -18.99 -8.57 67.39
C GLU A 204 -20.05 -7.87 66.49
N LYS A 205 -21.29 -7.94 67.00
CA LYS A 205 -22.65 -7.60 66.50
C LYS A 205 -22.79 -6.26 65.73
N VAL A 206 -23.53 -6.17 64.61
CA VAL A 206 -25.01 -6.32 64.41
C VAL A 206 -25.86 -5.18 64.97
N LYS A 207 -26.56 -4.44 64.08
CA LYS A 207 -27.99 -4.11 64.21
C LYS A 207 -28.62 -3.54 62.94
N ASP A 208 -29.94 -3.66 62.87
CA ASP A 208 -30.79 -3.54 61.67
C ASP A 208 -31.40 -2.14 61.47
N LYS A 209 -31.95 -1.90 60.27
CA LYS A 209 -33.37 -1.50 60.13
C LYS A 209 -33.92 -1.65 58.71
N GLU A 210 -35.11 -2.22 58.61
CA GLU A 210 -35.95 -2.27 57.39
C GLU A 210 -36.72 -0.96 57.17
N VAL A 211 -37.21 -0.78 55.94
CA VAL A 211 -38.62 -0.46 55.53
C VAL A 211 -38.59 -0.47 53.97
N LYS A 212 -39.25 -1.41 53.26
CA LYS A 212 -40.70 -1.53 52.95
C LYS A 212 -41.22 -0.35 52.09
N ASN A 213 -41.97 -0.49 51.01
CA ASN A 213 -42.91 -1.51 50.48
C ASN A 213 -42.99 -1.37 48.92
N GLU A 214 -43.70 -2.14 48.07
CA GLU A 214 -44.54 -3.35 48.17
C GLU A 214 -44.69 -4.03 46.77
N ASP A 215 -45.09 -5.32 46.76
CA ASP A 215 -45.90 -6.04 45.75
C ASP A 215 -45.50 -6.18 44.24
N THR A 216 -45.88 -7.25 43.53
CA THR A 216 -46.65 -8.48 43.89
C THR A 216 -46.13 -9.74 43.17
N GLN A 217 -46.33 -10.92 43.79
CA GLN A 217 -46.55 -12.28 43.23
C GLN A 217 -45.91 -12.65 41.86
N LYS A 218 -45.09 -13.71 41.70
CA LYS A 218 -44.84 -14.93 42.50
C LYS A 218 -46.08 -15.80 42.83
N LYS A 219 -46.15 -16.97 42.18
CA LYS A 219 -46.63 -18.22 42.78
C LYS A 219 -45.47 -19.22 42.80
N GLU A 220 -45.11 -19.68 43.98
CA GLU A 220 -44.26 -20.85 44.19
C GLU A 220 -45.08 -21.90 44.92
N GLU A 221 -45.00 -23.15 44.51
CA GLU A 221 -45.17 -24.27 45.44
C GLU A 221 -43.82 -24.97 45.59
N LYS A 222 -43.41 -25.16 46.84
CA LYS A 222 -42.19 -25.91 47.17
C LYS A 222 -42.48 -27.40 47.05
N THR A 223 -41.49 -28.16 46.60
CA THR A 223 -41.25 -29.49 47.22
C THR A 223 -39.77 -29.62 47.52
N GLU A 224 -39.44 -30.30 48.61
CA GLU A 224 -38.05 -30.43 49.08
C GLU A 224 -37.28 -31.47 48.27
N ALA A 225 -35.95 -31.48 48.43
CA ALA A 225 -35.06 -32.32 47.65
C ALA A 225 -35.36 -33.81 47.82
N LYS A 226 -35.77 -34.47 46.73
CA LYS A 226 -35.44 -35.88 46.52
C LYS A 226 -34.13 -35.97 45.78
N ASP A 227 -33.25 -36.82 46.29
CA ASP A 227 -32.05 -37.29 45.61
C ASP A 227 -32.44 -37.97 44.29
N SER A 228 -32.23 -37.28 43.17
CA SER A 228 -32.44 -37.83 41.84
C SER A 228 -31.14 -38.44 41.33
N SER A 229 -31.02 -39.75 41.56
CA SER A 229 -30.06 -40.61 40.86
C SER A 229 -29.98 -40.24 39.39
N LYS A 230 -28.76 -39.93 38.88
CA LYS A 230 -28.51 -39.39 37.53
C LYS A 230 -29.42 -40.01 36.46
N GLU A 231 -30.51 -39.33 36.13
CA GLU A 231 -31.38 -39.75 35.03
C GLU A 231 -30.64 -39.49 33.73
N LYS A 232 -30.14 -40.58 33.14
CA LYS A 232 -29.34 -40.56 31.93
C LYS A 232 -30.24 -40.49 30.70
N VAL A 233 -30.51 -39.29 30.21
CA VAL A 233 -31.44 -39.07 29.10
C VAL A 233 -30.81 -39.49 27.76
N PHE A 234 -29.48 -39.55 27.68
CA PHE A 234 -28.76 -39.86 26.45
C PHE A 234 -28.32 -41.34 26.31
N ASP A 235 -28.37 -42.16 27.36
CA ASP A 235 -27.85 -43.55 27.28
C ASP A 235 -28.59 -44.37 26.21
N ASN A 236 -29.93 -44.33 26.22
CA ASN A 236 -30.84 -45.17 25.41
C ASN A 236 -31.41 -44.48 24.16
N LEU A 237 -30.61 -43.67 23.46
CA LEU A 237 -31.04 -43.10 22.18
C LEU A 237 -31.16 -44.17 21.09
N GLU A 238 -32.24 -44.10 20.32
CA GLU A 238 -32.39 -44.84 19.06
C GLU A 238 -31.38 -44.37 18.01
N ASP A 239 -31.09 -45.23 17.04
CA ASP A 239 -30.33 -44.84 15.84
C ASP A 239 -31.04 -43.70 15.09
N GLY A 240 -30.26 -42.68 14.71
CA GLY A 240 -30.79 -41.47 14.08
C GLY A 240 -29.90 -40.25 14.23
N VAL A 241 -30.46 -39.09 13.88
CA VAL A 241 -29.80 -37.78 13.99
C VAL A 241 -30.61 -36.90 14.93
N TYR A 242 -29.93 -36.15 15.79
CA TYR A 242 -30.52 -35.27 16.79
C TYR A 242 -29.86 -33.88 16.78
N THR A 243 -30.63 -32.86 17.13
CA THR A 243 -30.17 -31.49 17.35
C THR A 243 -30.00 -31.26 18.85
N LEU A 244 -28.75 -31.09 19.29
CA LEU A 244 -28.41 -30.70 20.67
C LEU A 244 -28.16 -29.19 20.77
N THR A 245 -28.29 -28.65 21.97
CA THR A 245 -27.71 -27.35 22.36
C THR A 245 -26.84 -27.53 23.60
N PHE A 246 -25.91 -26.59 23.84
CA PHE A 246 -24.91 -26.71 24.91
C PHE A 246 -24.54 -25.34 25.49
N ARG A 247 -23.83 -25.37 26.63
CA ARG A 247 -23.22 -24.20 27.29
C ARG A 247 -21.75 -24.49 27.57
N ALA A 248 -20.86 -23.56 27.24
CA ALA A 248 -19.44 -23.62 27.57
C ALA A 248 -19.08 -22.58 28.66
N TYR A 249 -18.51 -23.03 29.78
CA TYR A 249 -18.31 -22.21 30.98
C TYR A 249 -16.90 -22.36 31.58
N LYS A 250 -16.51 -21.43 32.46
CA LYS A 250 -15.15 -21.37 33.03
C LYS A 250 -14.94 -22.45 34.08
N ILE A 251 -13.82 -23.17 34.00
CA ILE A 251 -13.44 -24.21 34.98
C ILE A 251 -13.36 -23.65 36.41
N GLU A 252 -12.80 -22.44 36.58
CA GLU A 252 -12.66 -21.78 37.89
C GLU A 252 -13.92 -21.04 38.36
N ASN A 253 -14.93 -20.84 37.51
CA ASN A 253 -16.23 -20.28 37.92
C ASN A 253 -17.39 -20.81 37.05
N PRO A 254 -18.11 -21.86 37.52
CA PRO A 254 -19.27 -22.43 36.81
C PRO A 254 -20.46 -21.48 36.58
N ALA A 255 -20.52 -20.33 37.26
CA ALA A 255 -21.54 -19.33 36.97
C ALA A 255 -21.26 -18.57 35.66
N GLU A 256 -19.99 -18.40 35.28
CA GLU A 256 -19.58 -17.55 34.16
C GLU A 256 -19.36 -18.33 32.85
N ASP A 257 -19.96 -17.82 31.77
CA ASP A 257 -19.72 -18.32 30.41
C ASP A 257 -18.25 -18.15 30.00
N SER A 258 -17.74 -19.11 29.25
CA SER A 258 -16.44 -19.02 28.60
C SER A 258 -16.56 -18.18 27.33
N MET A 259 -15.50 -17.44 26.98
CA MET A 259 -15.45 -16.74 25.68
C MET A 259 -15.53 -17.72 24.50
N LEU A 260 -15.16 -18.99 24.71
CA LEU A 260 -15.31 -20.08 23.74
C LEU A 260 -16.78 -20.50 23.51
N ASN A 261 -17.73 -20.08 24.35
CA ASN A 261 -19.15 -20.31 24.12
C ASN A 261 -19.64 -19.64 22.82
N ASN A 262 -19.04 -18.51 22.46
CA ASN A 262 -19.38 -17.74 21.26
C ASN A 262 -18.49 -18.12 20.04
N PHE A 263 -17.60 -19.11 20.17
CA PHE A 263 -16.76 -19.59 19.06
C PHE A 263 -17.46 -20.63 18.20
N PHE A 264 -18.55 -21.21 18.69
CA PHE A 264 -19.30 -22.28 18.03
C PHE A 264 -20.75 -21.85 17.81
N ASP A 265 -21.41 -22.47 16.83
CA ASP A 265 -22.85 -22.37 16.69
C ASP A 265 -23.56 -22.93 17.93
N LYS A 266 -24.73 -22.38 18.27
CA LYS A 266 -25.49 -22.80 19.46
C LYS A 266 -26.03 -24.23 19.36
N LYS A 267 -26.10 -24.77 18.13
CA LYS A 267 -26.53 -26.14 17.85
C LYS A 267 -25.33 -27.04 17.57
N ALA A 268 -25.38 -28.25 18.10
CA ALA A 268 -24.49 -29.35 17.72
C ALA A 268 -25.31 -30.50 17.13
N LYS A 269 -24.81 -31.12 16.06
CA LYS A 269 -25.44 -32.29 15.43
C LYS A 269 -24.94 -33.55 16.14
N LEU A 270 -25.84 -34.32 16.74
CA LEU A 270 -25.55 -35.66 17.24
C LEU A 270 -26.02 -36.71 16.23
N GLU A 271 -25.16 -37.68 15.94
CA GLU A 271 -25.47 -38.86 15.14
C GLU A 271 -25.31 -40.10 16.03
N VAL A 272 -26.37 -40.91 16.13
CA VAL A 272 -26.39 -42.17 16.86
C VAL A 272 -26.52 -43.30 15.84
N LYS A 273 -25.61 -44.27 15.88
CA LYS A 273 -25.69 -45.47 15.04
C LYS A 273 -25.07 -46.68 15.74
N ASP A 274 -25.74 -47.83 15.72
CA ASP A 274 -25.30 -49.06 16.39
C ASP A 274 -24.96 -48.81 17.89
N GLY A 275 -25.71 -47.90 18.54
CA GLY A 275 -25.45 -47.40 19.90
C GLY A 275 -24.28 -46.41 20.04
N LYS A 276 -23.42 -46.28 19.02
CA LYS A 276 -22.27 -45.36 18.99
C LYS A 276 -22.73 -43.93 18.72
N LYS A 277 -22.25 -42.99 19.54
CA LYS A 277 -22.60 -41.56 19.50
C LYS A 277 -21.45 -40.73 18.92
N THR A 278 -21.76 -39.88 17.94
CA THR A 278 -20.80 -38.98 17.29
C THR A 278 -21.39 -37.57 17.21
N ILE A 279 -20.70 -36.58 17.78
CA ILE A 279 -21.15 -35.18 17.81
C ILE A 279 -20.36 -34.33 16.83
N THR A 280 -21.01 -33.36 16.19
CA THR A 280 -20.40 -32.39 15.26
C THR A 280 -20.75 -30.96 15.67
N PHE A 281 -19.73 -30.15 15.90
CA PHE A 281 -19.83 -28.71 16.16
C PHE A 281 -19.43 -27.91 14.92
N LEU A 282 -20.09 -26.77 14.68
CA LEU A 282 -19.64 -25.76 13.73
C LEU A 282 -18.90 -24.65 14.49
N ASN A 283 -17.61 -24.45 14.21
CA ASN A 283 -16.87 -23.27 14.63
C ASN A 283 -17.14 -22.13 13.65
N ILE A 284 -17.56 -20.98 14.20
CA ILE A 284 -18.01 -19.79 13.46
C ILE A 284 -17.12 -18.55 13.70
N CYS A 285 -16.04 -18.70 14.47
CA CYS A 285 -15.14 -17.61 14.83
C CYS A 285 -13.68 -18.09 14.82
N PHE A 286 -12.82 -17.38 14.09
CA PHE A 286 -11.40 -17.74 13.85
C PHE A 286 -11.19 -19.14 13.24
N ALA A 287 -11.94 -19.51 12.19
CA ALA A 287 -11.84 -20.84 11.54
C ALA A 287 -10.42 -21.28 11.16
N ASP A 288 -9.57 -20.37 10.66
CA ASP A 288 -8.15 -20.67 10.44
C ASP A 288 -7.32 -20.74 11.72
N GLY A 289 -7.69 -19.92 12.70
CA GLY A 289 -6.97 -19.75 13.96
C GLY A 289 -7.24 -20.88 14.95
N LEU A 290 -8.36 -21.59 14.83
CA LEU A 290 -8.70 -22.77 15.61
C LEU A 290 -8.08 -24.01 14.96
N TYR A 291 -6.96 -24.48 15.51
CA TYR A 291 -6.18 -25.59 14.97
C TYR A 291 -6.66 -26.96 15.46
N ASP A 292 -7.19 -27.05 16.68
CA ASP A 292 -7.70 -28.28 17.28
C ASP A 292 -8.79 -27.95 18.32
N PHE A 293 -9.82 -28.79 18.40
CA PHE A 293 -10.85 -28.75 19.42
C PHE A 293 -11.29 -30.18 19.76
N ARG A 294 -11.24 -30.51 21.05
CA ARG A 294 -11.60 -31.84 21.60
C ARG A 294 -12.43 -31.69 22.86
N ILE A 295 -13.40 -32.57 23.04
CA ILE A 295 -14.12 -32.77 24.32
C ILE A 295 -13.60 -34.06 24.95
N GLU A 296 -13.49 -34.12 26.27
CA GLU A 296 -13.11 -35.35 26.94
C GLU A 296 -14.18 -36.43 26.76
N THR A 297 -13.73 -37.67 26.74
CA THR A 297 -14.59 -38.84 26.89
C THR A 297 -13.81 -39.86 27.71
N ASN A 298 -14.37 -40.30 28.84
CA ASN A 298 -13.70 -41.21 29.78
C ASN A 298 -12.29 -40.73 30.20
N LYS A 299 -12.12 -39.41 30.45
CA LYS A 299 -10.83 -38.73 30.71
C LYS A 299 -9.78 -38.86 29.60
N ILE A 300 -10.22 -39.01 28.35
CA ILE A 300 -9.34 -39.05 27.17
C ILE A 300 -9.80 -38.00 26.16
N PHE A 301 -8.87 -37.19 25.66
CA PHE A 301 -9.10 -36.25 24.56
C PHE A 301 -8.89 -36.95 23.20
N LYS A 302 -9.91 -37.72 22.77
CA LYS A 302 -9.96 -38.30 21.41
C LYS A 302 -9.77 -37.20 20.35
N GLU A 303 -9.13 -37.53 19.24
CA GLU A 303 -8.95 -36.59 18.12
C GLU A 303 -10.28 -36.34 17.40
N SER A 304 -10.49 -35.10 16.95
CA SER A 304 -11.65 -34.72 16.15
C SER A 304 -11.32 -34.77 14.66
N GLN A 305 -12.28 -35.23 13.86
CA GLN A 305 -12.27 -35.10 12.42
C GLN A 305 -12.63 -33.64 12.08
N ILE A 306 -11.66 -32.91 11.51
CA ILE A 306 -11.81 -31.52 11.11
C ILE A 306 -12.15 -31.46 9.62
N SER A 307 -13.12 -30.64 9.23
CA SER A 307 -13.43 -30.35 7.82
C SER A 307 -13.90 -28.91 7.64
N ASP A 308 -13.66 -28.34 6.46
CA ASP A 308 -14.00 -26.96 6.15
C ASP A 308 -15.51 -26.77 5.86
N TYR A 309 -16.04 -25.57 6.11
CA TYR A 309 -17.45 -25.24 5.93
C TYR A 309 -17.67 -23.82 5.39
N GLY A 310 -18.70 -23.67 4.54
CA GLY A 310 -18.98 -22.45 3.78
C GLY A 310 -18.24 -22.39 2.45
N ASN A 311 -18.32 -21.25 1.76
CA ASN A 311 -17.63 -21.03 0.49
C ASN A 311 -16.14 -20.70 0.74
N LYS A 312 -15.22 -21.31 -0.04
CA LYS A 312 -13.78 -20.98 0.06
C LYS A 312 -13.56 -19.53 -0.36
N ASN A 313 -12.94 -18.72 0.50
CA ASN A 313 -12.58 -17.35 0.18
C ASN A 313 -11.48 -17.35 -0.91
N PRO A 314 -11.70 -16.71 -2.08
CA PRO A 314 -10.76 -16.78 -3.20
C PRO A 314 -9.54 -15.84 -3.06
N ASP A 315 -9.57 -14.85 -2.15
CA ASP A 315 -8.41 -13.98 -1.88
C ASP A 315 -7.40 -14.62 -0.93
N THR A 316 -7.89 -15.43 0.01
CA THR A 316 -7.08 -15.99 1.11
C THR A 316 -6.90 -17.51 1.03
N GLU A 317 -7.61 -18.18 0.12
CA GLU A 317 -7.72 -19.64 0.03
C GLU A 317 -8.25 -20.36 1.29
N LYS A 318 -8.99 -19.64 2.15
CA LYS A 318 -9.41 -20.10 3.47
C LYS A 318 -10.93 -20.14 3.61
N TYR A 319 -11.45 -20.95 4.53
CA TYR A 319 -12.89 -21.12 4.73
C TYR A 319 -13.39 -20.30 5.94
N PRO A 320 -14.62 -19.75 5.89
CA PRO A 320 -15.17 -18.90 6.96
C PRO A 320 -15.49 -19.68 8.25
N ALA A 321 -15.69 -20.99 8.16
CA ALA A 321 -16.08 -21.85 9.27
C ALA A 321 -15.48 -23.26 9.14
N LYS A 322 -15.47 -24.02 10.23
CA LYS A 322 -15.02 -25.43 10.26
C LYS A 322 -15.92 -26.32 11.11
N LEU A 323 -16.11 -27.54 10.66
CA LEU A 323 -16.77 -28.61 11.39
C LEU A 323 -15.73 -29.41 12.19
N PHE A 324 -16.05 -29.65 13.47
CA PHE A 324 -15.28 -30.52 14.36
C PHE A 324 -16.17 -31.69 14.79
N LYS A 325 -15.88 -32.89 14.29
CA LYS A 325 -16.65 -34.11 14.52
C LYS A 325 -15.88 -35.10 15.39
N MET A 326 -16.48 -35.58 16.47
CA MET A 326 -15.82 -36.46 17.44
C MET A 326 -16.77 -37.48 18.07
N GLU A 327 -16.22 -38.62 18.50
CA GLU A 327 -16.96 -39.60 19.32
C GLU A 327 -17.16 -39.06 20.73
N ILE A 328 -18.31 -39.37 21.35
CA ILE A 328 -18.61 -38.95 22.72
C ILE A 328 -19.50 -39.97 23.43
N ASP A 329 -18.97 -40.62 24.48
CA ASP A 329 -19.60 -41.82 25.07
C ASP A 329 -20.67 -41.48 26.13
N ASP A 330 -20.49 -40.38 26.89
CA ASP A 330 -21.43 -39.78 27.86
C ASP A 330 -21.83 -38.38 27.36
N LEU A 331 -23.07 -37.95 27.64
CA LEU A 331 -23.59 -36.61 27.35
C LEU A 331 -24.40 -36.02 28.53
N ASP A 332 -24.61 -36.80 29.61
CA ASP A 332 -25.40 -36.41 30.78
C ASP A 332 -24.53 -35.77 31.89
N SER A 333 -23.20 -35.90 31.79
CA SER A 333 -22.23 -35.25 32.68
C SER A 333 -21.74 -33.90 32.12
N ASP A 334 -20.97 -33.16 32.93
CA ASP A 334 -20.22 -31.98 32.46
C ASP A 334 -18.81 -32.41 32.03
N HIS A 335 -18.38 -31.99 30.83
CA HIS A 335 -17.15 -32.46 30.19
C HIS A 335 -16.08 -31.37 30.15
N LYS A 336 -14.82 -31.71 30.46
CA LYS A 336 -13.68 -30.86 30.14
C LYS A 336 -13.47 -30.84 28.62
N GLY A 337 -13.48 -29.66 28.01
CA GLY A 337 -13.04 -29.41 26.63
C GLY A 337 -11.66 -28.78 26.58
N CYS A 338 -10.95 -28.96 25.47
CA CYS A 338 -9.69 -28.26 25.18
C CYS A 338 -9.65 -27.71 23.75
N VAL A 339 -9.03 -26.54 23.60
CA VAL A 339 -8.94 -25.76 22.37
C VAL A 339 -7.50 -25.32 22.14
N LEU A 340 -6.96 -25.58 20.95
CA LEU A 340 -5.70 -25.02 20.47
C LEU A 340 -6.00 -23.95 19.43
N ALA A 341 -5.80 -22.68 19.80
CA ALA A 341 -6.06 -21.55 18.92
C ALA A 341 -4.89 -20.56 18.87
N GLY A 342 -4.49 -20.16 17.66
CA GLY A 342 -3.46 -19.15 17.38
C GLY A 342 -3.69 -17.82 18.12
N PRO A 343 -4.90 -17.22 18.03
CA PRO A 343 -5.25 -16.01 18.80
C PRO A 343 -5.19 -16.15 20.33
N MET A 344 -5.05 -17.38 20.87
CA MET A 344 -4.87 -17.67 22.29
C MET A 344 -3.43 -18.09 22.65
N GLY A 345 -2.48 -17.95 21.71
CA GLY A 345 -1.07 -18.30 21.86
C GLY A 345 -0.72 -19.76 21.54
N GLY A 346 -1.65 -20.55 20.98
CA GLY A 346 -1.40 -21.90 20.49
C GLY A 346 -0.60 -21.90 19.18
N LYS A 347 0.13 -22.97 18.88
CA LYS A 347 0.92 -23.14 17.65
C LYS A 347 0.59 -24.47 16.98
N LEU A 348 0.69 -24.56 15.64
CA LEU A 348 0.55 -25.84 14.92
C LEU A 348 1.52 -26.91 15.44
N SER A 349 2.70 -26.51 15.92
CA SER A 349 3.69 -27.40 16.56
C SER A 349 3.14 -28.17 17.77
N ASP A 350 2.01 -27.74 18.33
CA ASP A 350 1.45 -28.25 19.58
C ASP A 350 0.23 -29.14 19.32
N TYR A 351 -0.21 -29.28 18.06
CA TYR A 351 -1.33 -30.14 17.66
C TYR A 351 -1.17 -31.57 18.18
N GLY A 352 -2.22 -32.13 18.77
CA GLY A 352 -2.25 -33.45 19.40
C GLY A 352 -1.46 -33.57 20.72
N LYS A 353 -0.70 -32.56 21.16
CA LYS A 353 0.15 -32.64 22.37
C LYS A 353 -0.62 -32.35 23.67
N VAL A 354 -1.85 -32.84 23.77
CA VAL A 354 -2.73 -32.68 24.93
C VAL A 354 -2.97 -34.02 25.64
N THR A 355 -2.80 -34.04 26.96
CA THR A 355 -3.34 -35.10 27.82
C THR A 355 -4.40 -34.51 28.75
N TYR A 356 -5.20 -35.36 29.38
CA TYR A 356 -6.27 -34.93 30.29
C TYR A 356 -5.80 -33.98 31.38
N ASP A 357 -4.68 -34.33 32.04
CA ASP A 357 -4.09 -33.54 33.12
C ASP A 357 -3.15 -32.44 32.61
N LYS A 358 -2.64 -32.54 31.37
CA LYS A 358 -1.64 -31.60 30.81
C LYS A 358 -2.03 -31.06 29.43
N ALA A 359 -2.76 -29.96 29.44
CA ALA A 359 -3.09 -29.15 28.28
C ALA A 359 -1.91 -28.24 27.86
N ASN A 360 -0.88 -28.79 27.21
CA ASN A 360 0.29 -28.01 26.79
C ASN A 360 -0.12 -26.94 25.75
N ASN A 361 -0.13 -25.66 26.14
CA ASN A 361 -0.59 -24.50 25.36
C ASN A 361 -2.10 -24.44 24.99
N TYR A 362 -2.80 -25.59 24.93
CA TYR A 362 -4.27 -25.65 24.81
C TYR A 362 -4.95 -24.87 25.95
N LYS A 363 -6.05 -24.17 25.65
CA LYS A 363 -6.95 -23.60 26.66
C LYS A 363 -8.03 -24.60 27.01
N THR A 364 -8.41 -24.68 28.28
CA THR A 364 -9.42 -25.62 28.76
C THR A 364 -10.67 -24.90 29.26
N VAL A 365 -11.80 -25.57 29.14
CA VAL A 365 -13.15 -25.04 29.34
C VAL A 365 -14.06 -26.21 29.78
N MET A 366 -15.20 -25.95 30.41
CA MET A 366 -16.22 -26.99 30.64
C MET A 366 -17.35 -26.86 29.62
N PHE A 367 -17.86 -27.98 29.14
CA PHE A 367 -19.06 -28.07 28.30
C PHE A 367 -20.16 -28.83 29.05
N LYS A 368 -21.39 -28.32 28.96
CA LYS A 368 -22.62 -28.97 29.42
C LYS A 368 -23.60 -29.08 28.26
N PHE A 369 -24.14 -30.26 28.00
CA PHE A 369 -25.21 -30.45 27.03
C PHE A 369 -26.56 -30.23 27.70
N ASN A 370 -27.49 -29.59 26.99
CA ASN A 370 -28.84 -29.39 27.47
C ASN A 370 -29.65 -30.68 27.25
N LYS A 371 -30.37 -31.14 28.27
CA LYS A 371 -31.22 -32.34 28.21
C LYS A 371 -32.44 -32.16 27.30
N ASP A 372 -32.78 -30.92 26.94
CA ASP A 372 -33.79 -30.59 25.94
C ASP A 372 -33.18 -30.66 24.53
N PHE A 373 -33.45 -31.75 23.81
CA PHE A 373 -32.98 -31.98 22.44
C PHE A 373 -34.11 -32.45 21.50
N ALA A 374 -33.90 -32.28 20.19
CA ALA A 374 -34.88 -32.66 19.17
C ALA A 374 -34.35 -33.80 18.29
N LYS A 375 -35.22 -34.74 17.88
CA LYS A 375 -34.92 -35.72 16.83
C LYS A 375 -35.05 -35.04 15.45
N GLY A 376 -34.10 -35.29 14.57
CA GLY A 376 -33.93 -34.56 13.30
C GLY A 376 -32.81 -33.50 13.35
N TRP A 377 -32.43 -32.98 12.17
CA TRP A 377 -31.40 -31.96 12.01
C TRP A 377 -31.72 -31.03 10.84
N ASN A 378 -31.89 -29.74 11.13
CA ASN A 378 -32.30 -28.72 10.15
C ASN A 378 -31.17 -27.72 9.81
N GLY A 379 -29.92 -28.02 10.20
CA GLY A 379 -28.77 -27.12 10.02
C GLY A 379 -28.37 -26.34 11.28
N PHE A 380 -27.22 -25.66 11.18
CA PHE A 380 -26.69 -24.74 12.18
C PHE A 380 -27.37 -23.37 12.04
N ASP A 381 -27.59 -22.62 13.12
CA ASP A 381 -28.26 -21.31 13.03
C ASP A 381 -27.45 -20.30 12.19
N SER A 382 -26.13 -20.40 12.26
CA SER A 382 -25.19 -19.56 11.51
C SER A 382 -25.00 -19.98 10.06
N SER A 383 -25.56 -21.12 9.61
CA SER A 383 -25.30 -21.59 8.24
C SER A 383 -25.82 -20.62 7.18
N GLU A 384 -26.95 -19.94 7.45
CA GLU A 384 -27.54 -19.04 6.47
C GLU A 384 -26.69 -17.77 6.25
N SER A 385 -26.07 -17.21 7.30
CA SER A 385 -25.16 -16.07 7.16
C SER A 385 -23.83 -16.48 6.51
N ILE A 386 -23.27 -17.63 6.90
CA ILE A 386 -22.00 -18.17 6.38
C ILE A 386 -22.11 -18.53 4.88
N LEU A 387 -23.30 -18.88 4.40
CA LEU A 387 -23.57 -19.20 2.98
C LEU A 387 -24.08 -17.99 2.17
N LYS A 388 -24.43 -16.86 2.82
CA LYS A 388 -24.94 -15.63 2.17
C LYS A 388 -23.88 -14.55 1.93
N GLU A 389 -22.58 -14.78 2.17
CA GLU A 389 -21.50 -13.86 1.73
C GLU A 389 -21.27 -13.87 0.19
N ASN A 390 -22.34 -13.96 -0.60
CA ASN A 390 -22.34 -13.91 -2.06
C ASN A 390 -22.88 -12.55 -2.55
N ASP A 391 -22.00 -11.54 -2.55
CA ASP A 391 -21.95 -10.33 -3.39
C ASP A 391 -23.17 -9.36 -3.48
N ASN A 392 -24.38 -9.82 -3.79
CA ASN A 392 -25.51 -8.96 -4.15
C ASN A 392 -25.97 -8.00 -3.03
N GLY A 393 -25.73 -8.35 -1.76
CA GLY A 393 -26.08 -7.50 -0.62
C GLY A 393 -25.36 -6.16 -0.60
N ASN A 394 -24.10 -6.11 -1.05
CA ASN A 394 -23.32 -4.87 -1.09
C ASN A 394 -23.79 -3.93 -2.20
N LEU A 395 -24.17 -4.48 -3.36
CA LEU A 395 -24.66 -3.70 -4.49
C LEU A 395 -26.03 -3.07 -4.18
N ASN A 396 -27.01 -3.88 -3.75
CA ASN A 396 -28.34 -3.39 -3.40
C ASN A 396 -28.27 -2.31 -2.31
N LYS A 397 -27.50 -2.55 -1.24
CA LYS A 397 -27.25 -1.54 -0.19
C LYS A 397 -26.63 -0.26 -0.74
N ALA A 398 -25.64 -0.35 -1.63
CA ALA A 398 -25.00 0.82 -2.21
C ALA A 398 -25.95 1.64 -3.10
N LEU A 399 -26.87 0.98 -3.82
CA LEU A 399 -27.89 1.63 -4.65
C LEU A 399 -28.94 2.36 -3.77
N ILE A 400 -29.37 1.75 -2.66
CA ILE A 400 -30.22 2.41 -1.64
C ILE A 400 -29.48 3.62 -1.03
N GLU A 401 -28.21 3.47 -0.67
CA GLU A 401 -27.38 4.55 -0.07
C GLU A 401 -27.20 5.77 -0.99
N ILE A 402 -27.34 5.63 -2.31
CA ILE A 402 -27.34 6.76 -3.27
C ILE A 402 -28.75 7.22 -3.68
N GLY A 403 -29.81 6.64 -3.11
CA GLY A 403 -31.19 7.05 -3.31
C GLY A 403 -31.81 6.58 -4.62
N LEU A 404 -31.40 5.42 -5.15
CA LEU A 404 -32.08 4.74 -6.26
C LEU A 404 -33.23 3.83 -5.81
N ASP A 405 -33.35 3.57 -4.51
CA ASP A 405 -34.57 3.03 -3.90
C ASP A 405 -35.59 4.19 -3.76
N THR A 406 -36.59 4.20 -4.64
CA THR A 406 -37.54 5.31 -4.81
C THR A 406 -38.87 5.07 -4.11
N ASP A 407 -39.34 3.82 -4.06
CA ASP A 407 -40.59 3.44 -3.38
C ASP A 407 -40.38 2.98 -1.92
N LYS A 408 -39.13 2.68 -1.54
CA LYS A 408 -38.67 2.33 -0.17
C LYS A 408 -39.07 0.94 0.28
N ASP A 409 -39.14 -0.03 -0.65
CA ASP A 409 -39.31 -1.44 -0.31
C ASP A 409 -38.05 -2.10 0.30
N GLY A 410 -36.88 -1.45 0.20
CA GLY A 410 -35.60 -1.94 0.70
C GLY A 410 -34.78 -2.72 -0.34
N THR A 411 -35.19 -2.70 -1.59
CA THR A 411 -34.45 -3.17 -2.76
C THR A 411 -34.35 -2.08 -3.82
N VAL A 412 -33.57 -2.31 -4.89
CA VAL A 412 -33.57 -1.42 -6.07
C VAL A 412 -33.89 -2.25 -7.30
N SER A 413 -35.01 -1.91 -7.93
CA SER A 413 -35.55 -2.66 -9.05
C SER A 413 -34.82 -2.37 -10.37
N VAL A 414 -34.99 -3.27 -11.34
CA VAL A 414 -34.56 -3.07 -12.75
C VAL A 414 -35.16 -1.78 -13.33
N LYS A 415 -36.39 -1.42 -12.91
CA LYS A 415 -37.05 -0.20 -13.35
C LYS A 415 -36.31 1.04 -12.86
N GLU A 416 -35.99 1.12 -11.56
CA GLU A 416 -35.31 2.28 -10.97
C GLU A 416 -33.88 2.44 -11.47
N LEU A 417 -33.17 1.34 -11.71
CA LEU A 417 -31.90 1.36 -12.43
C LEU A 417 -32.07 1.97 -13.83
N SER A 418 -33.11 1.58 -14.57
CA SER A 418 -33.38 2.13 -15.92
C SER A 418 -33.83 3.59 -15.92
N GLU A 419 -34.40 4.06 -14.80
CA GLU A 419 -34.82 5.46 -14.60
C GLU A 419 -33.72 6.34 -13.98
N ALA A 420 -32.53 5.80 -13.68
CA ALA A 420 -31.39 6.53 -13.12
C ALA A 420 -30.79 7.57 -14.08
N LYS A 421 -30.35 8.72 -13.54
CA LYS A 421 -29.94 9.92 -14.32
C LYS A 421 -28.69 10.58 -13.73
N GLY A 422 -27.81 11.11 -14.57
CA GLY A 422 -26.65 11.91 -14.14
C GLY A 422 -25.49 11.07 -13.60
N ARG A 423 -25.00 11.37 -12.39
CA ARG A 423 -23.87 10.66 -11.76
C ARG A 423 -24.37 9.51 -10.88
N VAL A 424 -23.94 8.29 -11.19
CA VAL A 424 -24.06 7.11 -10.32
C VAL A 424 -22.71 6.89 -9.63
N ASP A 425 -22.69 6.94 -8.29
CA ASP A 425 -21.46 6.88 -7.47
C ASP A 425 -21.50 5.68 -6.51
N LEU A 426 -20.96 4.56 -6.98
CA LEU A 426 -20.89 3.30 -6.26
C LEU A 426 -19.45 3.05 -5.74
N SER A 427 -18.67 4.12 -5.55
CA SER A 427 -17.27 4.02 -5.16
C SER A 427 -17.08 3.53 -3.71
N LYS A 428 -16.08 2.67 -3.51
CA LYS A 428 -15.61 2.16 -2.19
C LYS A 428 -16.66 1.42 -1.37
N LYS A 429 -17.60 0.75 -2.05
CA LYS A 429 -18.74 0.02 -1.46
C LYS A 429 -18.46 -1.48 -1.20
N LYS A 430 -17.24 -1.96 -1.50
CA LYS A 430 -16.86 -3.40 -1.47
C LYS A 430 -17.69 -4.27 -2.44
N ILE A 431 -18.19 -3.69 -3.52
CA ILE A 431 -18.95 -4.39 -4.57
C ILE A 431 -18.02 -5.34 -5.35
N THR A 432 -18.56 -6.45 -5.80
CA THR A 432 -17.88 -7.59 -6.40
C THR A 432 -18.58 -7.99 -7.69
N ASP A 433 -19.84 -8.43 -7.60
CA ASP A 433 -20.76 -8.52 -8.74
C ASP A 433 -21.39 -7.15 -9.04
N ILE A 434 -21.48 -6.81 -10.33
CA ILE A 434 -22.13 -5.60 -10.87
C ILE A 434 -23.24 -5.91 -11.87
N SER A 435 -23.60 -7.19 -12.08
CA SER A 435 -24.43 -7.65 -13.20
C SER A 435 -25.79 -6.94 -13.32
N GLN A 436 -26.39 -6.56 -12.20
CA GLN A 436 -27.65 -5.78 -12.17
C GLN A 436 -27.50 -4.40 -12.84
N LEU A 437 -26.32 -3.78 -12.82
CA LEU A 437 -26.07 -2.46 -13.43
C LEU A 437 -26.24 -2.44 -14.94
N LYS A 438 -26.40 -3.61 -15.60
CA LYS A 438 -26.80 -3.70 -17.01
C LYS A 438 -28.18 -3.04 -17.26
N ALA A 439 -29.01 -2.94 -16.23
CA ALA A 439 -30.29 -2.24 -16.27
C ALA A 439 -30.17 -0.71 -16.25
N LEU A 440 -28.99 -0.13 -15.97
CA LEU A 440 -28.83 1.33 -15.88
C LEU A 440 -29.20 2.03 -17.19
N GLY A 441 -29.96 3.12 -17.07
CA GLY A 441 -30.53 3.86 -18.21
C GLY A 441 -29.55 4.73 -18.99
N PRO A 442 -29.93 5.16 -20.22
CA PRO A 442 -29.11 6.01 -21.08
C PRO A 442 -28.94 7.45 -20.57
N GLU A 443 -29.65 7.87 -19.52
CA GLU A 443 -29.51 9.20 -18.92
C GLU A 443 -28.37 9.29 -17.87
N VAL A 444 -27.65 8.19 -17.61
CA VAL A 444 -26.43 8.20 -16.79
C VAL A 444 -25.28 8.82 -17.59
N THR A 445 -24.68 9.89 -17.05
CA THR A 445 -23.61 10.68 -17.67
C THR A 445 -22.23 10.49 -17.01
N GLU A 446 -22.20 10.04 -15.76
CA GLU A 446 -20.99 9.64 -15.03
C GLU A 446 -21.26 8.34 -14.25
N LEU A 447 -20.34 7.37 -14.30
CA LEU A 447 -20.39 6.14 -13.51
C LEU A 447 -19.06 5.93 -12.78
N ASP A 448 -19.12 5.91 -11.45
CA ASP A 448 -17.97 5.72 -10.57
C ASP A 448 -18.12 4.39 -9.80
N LEU A 449 -17.28 3.43 -10.16
CA LEU A 449 -17.19 2.08 -9.57
C LEU A 449 -15.82 1.88 -8.86
N SER A 450 -15.11 2.97 -8.58
CA SER A 450 -13.74 2.93 -8.06
C SER A 450 -13.61 2.38 -6.64
N GLY A 451 -12.47 1.77 -6.31
CA GLY A 451 -12.17 1.29 -4.95
C GLY A 451 -13.00 0.10 -4.47
N ASN A 452 -13.53 -0.70 -5.40
CA ASN A 452 -14.33 -1.89 -5.13
C ASN A 452 -13.47 -3.17 -5.25
N ARG A 453 -14.10 -4.33 -5.44
CA ARG A 453 -13.47 -5.66 -5.51
C ARG A 453 -13.81 -6.39 -6.82
N ILE A 454 -14.23 -5.64 -7.85
CA ILE A 454 -14.72 -6.18 -9.13
C ILE A 454 -13.56 -6.91 -9.84
N GLU A 455 -13.74 -8.19 -10.16
CA GLU A 455 -12.72 -9.02 -10.85
C GLU A 455 -12.99 -9.19 -12.35
N GLN A 456 -14.26 -9.11 -12.75
CA GLN A 456 -14.75 -9.36 -14.11
C GLN A 456 -15.80 -8.31 -14.48
N LEU A 457 -15.90 -7.98 -15.77
CA LEU A 457 -16.96 -7.13 -16.31
C LEU A 457 -17.90 -7.99 -17.17
N PRO A 458 -19.21 -8.06 -16.87
CA PRO A 458 -20.16 -8.79 -17.72
C PRO A 458 -20.22 -8.22 -19.14
N LYS A 459 -20.40 -9.08 -20.15
CA LYS A 459 -20.42 -8.63 -21.56
C LYS A 459 -21.57 -7.65 -21.82
N GLY A 460 -21.23 -6.47 -22.32
CA GLY A 460 -22.19 -5.39 -22.58
C GLY A 460 -22.81 -4.78 -21.31
N ILE A 461 -22.11 -4.83 -20.16
CA ILE A 461 -22.58 -4.22 -18.90
C ILE A 461 -22.83 -2.71 -19.01
N PHE A 462 -22.13 -2.01 -19.92
CA PHE A 462 -22.29 -0.58 -20.16
C PHE A 462 -23.06 -0.23 -21.44
N ASP A 463 -23.62 -1.21 -22.17
CA ASP A 463 -24.18 -0.99 -23.52
C ASP A 463 -25.32 0.04 -23.58
N ASN A 464 -26.08 0.17 -22.49
CA ASN A 464 -27.19 1.12 -22.39
C ASN A 464 -26.75 2.56 -22.08
N LEU A 465 -25.50 2.78 -21.63
CA LEU A 465 -25.01 4.06 -21.09
C LEU A 465 -24.54 5.01 -22.21
N THR A 466 -25.37 5.23 -23.22
CA THR A 466 -24.97 5.93 -24.46
C THR A 466 -24.58 7.40 -24.24
N GLN A 467 -25.06 8.05 -23.18
CA GLN A 467 -24.70 9.42 -22.80
C GLN A 467 -23.53 9.49 -21.79
N LEU A 468 -22.89 8.37 -21.45
CA LEU A 468 -21.80 8.34 -20.49
C LEU A 468 -20.59 9.13 -21.00
N THR A 469 -20.11 10.06 -20.17
CA THR A 469 -18.93 10.91 -20.46
C THR A 469 -17.73 10.56 -19.59
N TYR A 470 -17.97 9.94 -18.44
CA TYR A 470 -16.97 9.57 -17.43
C TYR A 470 -17.25 8.15 -16.93
N LEU A 471 -16.26 7.26 -17.05
CA LEU A 471 -16.28 5.92 -16.49
C LEU A 471 -15.04 5.73 -15.61
N ASP A 472 -15.25 5.28 -14.38
CA ASP A 472 -14.18 5.07 -13.40
C ASP A 472 -14.26 3.68 -12.76
N LEU A 473 -13.25 2.88 -13.04
CA LEU A 473 -13.07 1.51 -12.59
C LEU A 473 -11.76 1.34 -11.80
N ARG A 474 -11.10 2.45 -11.43
CA ARG A 474 -9.78 2.42 -10.78
C ARG A 474 -9.82 1.73 -9.40
N VAL A 475 -8.71 1.12 -8.98
CA VAL A 475 -8.60 0.40 -7.70
C VAL A 475 -9.69 -0.68 -7.59
N ASN A 476 -9.62 -1.64 -8.50
CA ASN A 476 -10.43 -2.87 -8.49
C ASN A 476 -9.48 -4.06 -8.70
N LYS A 477 -9.99 -5.22 -9.14
CA LYS A 477 -9.19 -6.43 -9.40
C LYS A 477 -9.34 -6.93 -10.84
N ILE A 478 -9.79 -6.07 -11.76
CA ILE A 478 -10.19 -6.46 -13.12
C ILE A 478 -9.00 -7.08 -13.85
N LYS A 479 -9.13 -8.35 -14.24
CA LYS A 479 -8.09 -9.16 -14.91
C LYS A 479 -8.11 -8.98 -16.43
N GLU A 480 -9.29 -8.79 -16.99
CA GLU A 480 -9.54 -8.71 -18.44
C GLU A 480 -10.70 -7.75 -18.74
N LEU A 481 -10.74 -7.24 -19.97
CA LEU A 481 -11.86 -6.47 -20.51
C LEU A 481 -12.55 -7.31 -21.60
N PRO A 482 -13.89 -7.41 -21.64
CA PRO A 482 -14.58 -8.07 -22.74
C PRO A 482 -14.43 -7.36 -24.09
N ASP A 483 -14.49 -8.12 -25.19
CA ASP A 483 -14.59 -7.55 -26.54
C ASP A 483 -15.76 -6.56 -26.67
N GLY A 484 -15.46 -5.35 -27.14
CA GLY A 484 -16.44 -4.29 -27.38
C GLY A 484 -17.04 -3.69 -26.11
N ILE A 485 -16.43 -3.86 -24.92
CA ILE A 485 -16.95 -3.39 -23.63
C ILE A 485 -17.32 -1.89 -23.57
N PHE A 486 -16.75 -1.07 -24.46
CA PHE A 486 -17.03 0.37 -24.56
C PHE A 486 -17.71 0.77 -25.88
N ASP A 487 -18.10 -0.16 -26.75
CA ASP A 487 -18.53 0.12 -28.14
C ASP A 487 -19.76 1.04 -28.28
N LYS A 488 -20.58 1.15 -27.23
CA LYS A 488 -21.78 2.01 -27.20
C LYS A 488 -21.53 3.39 -26.58
N LEU A 489 -20.38 3.58 -25.93
CA LEU A 489 -20.05 4.76 -25.13
C LEU A 489 -19.52 5.90 -26.02
N VAL A 490 -20.22 6.22 -27.10
CA VAL A 490 -19.76 7.17 -28.14
C VAL A 490 -19.52 8.59 -27.62
N ASN A 491 -20.09 8.94 -26.46
CA ASN A 491 -19.91 10.21 -25.77
C ASN A 491 -18.78 10.19 -24.71
N LEU A 492 -18.10 9.05 -24.49
CA LEU A 492 -17.11 8.90 -23.44
C LEU A 492 -15.90 9.79 -23.69
N LYS A 493 -15.57 10.60 -22.68
CA LYS A 493 -14.40 11.49 -22.66
C LYS A 493 -13.28 10.93 -21.79
N LYS A 494 -13.62 10.23 -20.70
CA LYS A 494 -12.63 9.77 -19.71
C LYS A 494 -12.90 8.35 -19.28
N VAL A 495 -11.85 7.52 -19.31
CA VAL A 495 -11.82 6.17 -18.74
C VAL A 495 -10.64 6.04 -17.78
N TYR A 496 -10.94 5.59 -16.57
CA TYR A 496 -9.97 5.33 -15.51
C TYR A 496 -9.99 3.84 -15.17
N LEU A 497 -8.87 3.17 -15.35
CA LEU A 497 -8.67 1.72 -15.18
C LEU A 497 -7.42 1.41 -14.34
N GLU A 498 -6.78 2.42 -13.75
CA GLU A 498 -5.54 2.25 -13.00
C GLU A 498 -5.71 1.41 -11.72
N ARG A 499 -4.64 0.74 -11.29
CA ARG A 499 -4.65 -0.14 -10.11
C ARG A 499 -5.68 -1.26 -10.27
N ASN A 500 -5.56 -2.01 -11.36
CA ASN A 500 -6.28 -3.25 -11.64
C ASN A 500 -5.26 -4.38 -11.89
N LYS A 501 -5.64 -5.45 -12.61
CA LYS A 501 -4.79 -6.62 -12.91
C LYS A 501 -4.73 -6.93 -14.41
N LEU A 502 -4.96 -5.94 -15.27
CA LEU A 502 -4.99 -6.11 -16.73
C LEU A 502 -3.61 -6.51 -17.28
N GLU A 503 -3.50 -7.64 -17.98
CA GLU A 503 -2.27 -8.05 -18.68
C GLU A 503 -2.23 -7.65 -20.16
N THR A 504 -3.41 -7.45 -20.76
CA THR A 504 -3.62 -7.11 -22.17
C THR A 504 -4.85 -6.21 -22.32
N LEU A 505 -5.05 -5.65 -23.52
CA LEU A 505 -6.28 -4.96 -23.91
C LEU A 505 -6.89 -5.68 -25.13
N PRO A 506 -8.23 -5.77 -25.25
CA PRO A 506 -8.88 -6.24 -26.47
C PRO A 506 -8.51 -5.38 -27.68
N LYS A 507 -8.35 -6.02 -28.84
CA LYS A 507 -7.99 -5.33 -30.07
C LYS A 507 -9.05 -4.28 -30.44
N GLY A 508 -8.63 -3.03 -30.57
CA GLY A 508 -9.52 -1.92 -30.90
C GLY A 508 -10.49 -1.51 -29.77
N VAL A 509 -10.19 -1.81 -28.49
CA VAL A 509 -11.05 -1.48 -27.33
C VAL A 509 -11.52 -0.01 -27.24
N PHE A 510 -10.82 0.93 -27.89
CA PHE A 510 -11.19 2.35 -27.93
C PHE A 510 -11.74 2.83 -29.29
N ASP A 511 -11.94 1.95 -30.29
CA ASP A 511 -12.25 2.34 -31.68
C ASP A 511 -13.58 3.06 -31.88
N LYS A 512 -14.53 2.92 -30.94
CA LYS A 512 -15.84 3.60 -30.99
C LYS A 512 -15.91 4.86 -30.12
N LEU A 513 -14.78 5.36 -29.65
CA LEU A 513 -14.70 6.49 -28.69
C LEU A 513 -14.09 7.77 -29.35
N PRO A 514 -14.79 8.40 -30.32
CA PRO A 514 -14.29 9.60 -31.03
C PRO A 514 -14.25 10.87 -30.16
N ASN A 515 -14.77 10.78 -28.94
CA ASN A 515 -14.81 11.86 -27.95
C ASN A 515 -13.81 11.69 -26.80
N LEU A 516 -12.96 10.65 -26.84
CA LEU A 516 -12.03 10.31 -25.77
C LEU A 516 -10.93 11.37 -25.62
N GLU A 517 -10.85 11.96 -24.43
CA GLU A 517 -9.92 13.02 -24.02
C GLU A 517 -8.88 12.53 -23.00
N THR A 518 -9.18 11.45 -22.25
CA THR A 518 -8.34 10.93 -21.15
C THR A 518 -8.43 9.40 -21.06
N VAL A 519 -7.27 8.74 -21.05
CA VAL A 519 -7.11 7.30 -20.75
C VAL A 519 -6.09 7.15 -19.63
N VAL A 520 -6.44 6.43 -18.57
CA VAL A 520 -5.53 6.09 -17.47
C VAL A 520 -5.55 4.57 -17.25
N LEU A 521 -4.40 3.94 -17.46
CA LEU A 521 -4.16 2.49 -17.39
C LEU A 521 -3.04 2.14 -16.39
N ALA A 522 -2.56 3.12 -15.63
CA ALA A 522 -1.39 2.99 -14.77
C ALA A 522 -1.52 1.90 -13.70
N THR A 523 -0.41 1.37 -13.19
CA THR A 523 -0.40 0.30 -12.16
C THR A 523 -1.29 -0.89 -12.58
N ASN A 524 -0.94 -1.49 -13.72
CA ASN A 524 -1.51 -2.75 -14.23
C ASN A 524 -0.34 -3.66 -14.66
N ASN A 525 -0.63 -4.78 -15.31
CA ASN A 525 0.37 -5.76 -15.76
C ASN A 525 0.51 -5.76 -17.30
N ILE A 526 0.17 -4.64 -17.97
CA ILE A 526 0.05 -4.59 -19.43
C ILE A 526 1.43 -4.74 -20.07
N LYS A 527 1.62 -5.81 -20.86
CA LYS A 527 2.93 -6.16 -21.45
C LYS A 527 3.19 -5.51 -22.81
N HIS A 528 2.13 -5.26 -23.58
CA HIS A 528 2.19 -4.62 -24.89
C HIS A 528 0.93 -3.79 -25.13
N LEU A 529 1.03 -2.79 -26.00
CA LEU A 529 -0.11 -2.09 -26.58
C LEU A 529 -0.10 -2.31 -28.09
N ASP A 530 -1.26 -2.58 -28.69
CA ASP A 530 -1.39 -2.65 -30.15
C ASP A 530 -0.98 -1.30 -30.78
N ASP A 531 -0.19 -1.34 -31.85
CA ASP A 531 0.33 -0.16 -32.55
C ASP A 531 -0.77 0.85 -32.95
N ASP A 532 -1.97 0.32 -33.23
CA ASP A 532 -3.14 1.03 -33.74
C ASP A 532 -4.20 1.35 -32.65
N VAL A 533 -3.90 1.09 -31.37
CA VAL A 533 -4.82 1.20 -30.21
C VAL A 533 -5.47 2.58 -30.04
N PHE A 534 -4.84 3.66 -30.51
CA PHE A 534 -5.37 5.04 -30.43
C PHE A 534 -5.68 5.66 -31.79
N LYS A 535 -5.70 4.88 -32.89
CA LYS A 535 -5.84 5.40 -34.27
C LYS A 535 -7.04 6.33 -34.46
N ASN A 536 -8.17 6.06 -33.80
CA ASN A 536 -9.42 6.80 -33.93
C ASN A 536 -9.59 7.93 -32.89
N ASN A 537 -8.80 7.95 -31.82
CA ASN A 537 -9.06 8.77 -30.63
C ASN A 537 -8.37 10.14 -30.70
N LYS A 538 -8.54 10.86 -31.82
CA LYS A 538 -7.76 12.08 -32.14
C LYS A 538 -7.96 13.29 -31.19
N LYS A 539 -8.83 13.19 -30.19
CA LYS A 539 -9.04 14.20 -29.13
C LYS A 539 -8.29 13.90 -27.82
N LEU A 540 -7.51 12.83 -27.75
CA LEU A 540 -6.77 12.46 -26.54
C LEU A 540 -5.78 13.57 -26.13
N LYS A 541 -5.92 14.02 -24.87
CA LYS A 541 -5.10 15.05 -24.23
C LYS A 541 -4.18 14.49 -23.16
N PHE A 542 -4.62 13.43 -22.49
CA PHE A 542 -3.92 12.80 -21.38
C PHE A 542 -3.92 11.29 -21.57
N ILE A 543 -2.72 10.70 -21.60
CA ILE A 543 -2.49 9.25 -21.59
C ILE A 543 -1.51 8.95 -20.46
N ASP A 544 -1.89 8.07 -19.54
CA ASP A 544 -0.99 7.54 -18.51
C ASP A 544 -1.06 6.01 -18.47
N VAL A 545 0.08 5.39 -18.75
CA VAL A 545 0.32 3.94 -18.77
C VAL A 545 1.45 3.53 -17.82
N SER A 546 1.82 4.42 -16.88
CA SER A 546 2.93 4.21 -15.94
C SER A 546 2.75 2.98 -15.05
N GLN A 547 3.82 2.36 -14.56
CA GLN A 547 3.78 1.14 -13.75
C GLN A 547 3.04 0.00 -14.48
N ASN A 548 3.58 -0.40 -15.62
CA ASN A 548 3.16 -1.56 -16.41
C ASN A 548 4.41 -2.31 -16.91
N GLU A 549 4.23 -3.27 -17.81
CA GLU A 549 5.32 -4.09 -18.38
C GLU A 549 5.66 -3.71 -19.84
N ILE A 550 5.19 -2.55 -20.32
CA ILE A 550 5.16 -2.15 -21.74
C ILE A 550 6.57 -1.97 -22.30
N ASP A 551 6.89 -2.65 -23.41
CA ASP A 551 8.18 -2.61 -24.10
C ASP A 551 8.32 -1.48 -25.15
N SER A 552 7.21 -0.90 -25.60
CA SER A 552 7.16 -0.06 -26.79
C SER A 552 6.08 1.03 -26.73
N ILE A 553 6.36 2.19 -27.33
CA ILE A 553 5.40 3.29 -27.46
C ILE A 553 4.63 3.11 -28.79
N PRO A 554 3.29 2.91 -28.79
CA PRO A 554 2.54 2.60 -30.00
C PRO A 554 2.56 3.77 -30.99
N THR A 555 2.82 3.47 -32.26
CA THR A 555 3.08 4.48 -33.30
C THR A 555 1.91 5.44 -33.52
N THR A 556 0.65 5.00 -33.36
CA THR A 556 -0.52 5.90 -33.52
C THR A 556 -0.63 6.97 -32.44
N MET A 557 0.07 6.84 -31.30
CA MET A 557 0.19 7.92 -30.31
C MET A 557 0.84 9.17 -30.92
N LEU A 558 1.73 8.99 -31.90
CA LEU A 558 2.51 10.05 -32.54
C LEU A 558 1.70 10.89 -33.55
N GLU A 559 0.43 10.51 -33.78
CA GLU A 559 -0.56 11.25 -34.56
C GLU A 559 -1.53 12.09 -33.69
N LEU A 560 -1.44 11.99 -32.37
CA LEU A 560 -2.34 12.65 -31.42
C LEU A 560 -1.92 14.11 -31.23
N ASN A 561 -2.18 14.95 -32.23
CA ASN A 561 -1.78 16.36 -32.24
C ASN A 561 -2.27 17.17 -31.02
N ASP A 562 -3.39 16.76 -30.41
CA ASP A 562 -3.99 17.40 -29.22
C ASP A 562 -3.44 16.87 -27.88
N LEU A 563 -2.46 15.95 -27.88
CA LEU A 563 -1.90 15.35 -26.67
C LEU A 563 -1.06 16.37 -25.89
N GLU A 564 -1.47 16.63 -24.64
CA GLU A 564 -0.85 17.62 -23.73
C GLU A 564 0.06 16.95 -22.69
N THR A 565 -0.26 15.71 -22.29
CA THR A 565 0.48 14.89 -21.33
C THR A 565 0.58 13.44 -21.79
N PHE A 566 1.80 12.90 -21.75
CA PHE A 566 2.06 11.46 -21.82
C PHE A 566 2.92 11.01 -20.63
N CYS A 567 2.45 10.01 -19.90
CA CYS A 567 3.17 9.36 -18.81
C CYS A 567 3.29 7.86 -19.07
N ALA A 568 4.52 7.34 -19.04
CA ALA A 568 4.83 5.92 -19.12
C ALA A 568 5.97 5.54 -18.15
N LYS A 569 6.06 6.22 -16.99
CA LYS A 569 7.08 5.95 -15.97
C LYS A 569 7.03 4.48 -15.57
N GLN A 570 8.19 3.86 -15.31
CA GLN A 570 8.26 2.49 -14.75
C GLN A 570 7.56 1.47 -15.67
N ASN A 571 8.13 1.34 -16.87
CA ASN A 571 7.81 0.37 -17.91
C ASN A 571 9.12 -0.24 -18.43
N ARG A 572 9.09 -0.91 -19.58
CA ARG A 572 10.24 -1.56 -20.22
C ARG A 572 10.63 -0.93 -21.56
N ILE A 573 10.29 0.35 -21.77
CA ILE A 573 10.50 1.03 -23.05
C ILE A 573 12.00 1.16 -23.32
N GLU A 574 12.47 0.56 -24.41
CA GLU A 574 13.89 0.59 -24.81
C GLU A 574 14.21 1.72 -25.80
N ILE A 575 13.21 2.22 -26.55
CA ILE A 575 13.39 3.20 -27.64
C ILE A 575 12.37 4.35 -27.53
N ILE A 576 12.84 5.60 -27.57
CA ILE A 576 11.97 6.76 -27.82
C ILE A 576 11.74 6.87 -29.34
N PRO A 577 10.48 6.93 -29.84
CA PRO A 577 10.25 7.05 -31.28
C PRO A 577 10.62 8.45 -31.80
N GLN A 578 11.48 8.50 -32.82
CA GLN A 578 11.98 9.74 -33.48
C GLN A 578 10.88 10.78 -33.80
N ASN A 579 9.70 10.28 -34.18
CA ASN A 579 8.52 11.06 -34.55
C ASN A 579 7.84 11.80 -33.39
N LEU A 580 8.29 11.65 -32.13
CA LEU A 580 7.78 12.36 -30.95
C LEU A 580 7.74 13.89 -31.15
N THR A 581 8.66 14.44 -31.95
CA THR A 581 8.70 15.87 -32.33
C THR A 581 7.45 16.37 -33.05
N LYS A 582 6.57 15.49 -33.54
CA LYS A 582 5.27 15.86 -34.14
C LYS A 582 4.25 16.37 -33.12
N LEU A 583 4.35 15.96 -31.86
CA LEU A 583 3.37 16.28 -30.81
C LEU A 583 3.51 17.73 -30.30
N LYS A 584 3.01 18.70 -31.09
CA LYS A 584 3.23 20.13 -30.84
C LYS A 584 2.56 20.68 -29.58
N ASN A 585 1.51 20.03 -29.08
CA ASN A 585 0.82 20.43 -27.85
C ASN A 585 1.38 19.76 -26.58
N LEU A 586 2.36 18.84 -26.69
CA LEU A 586 2.88 18.11 -25.55
C LEU A 586 3.62 19.06 -24.59
N THR A 587 3.19 19.07 -23.33
CA THR A 587 3.77 19.89 -22.25
C THR A 587 4.40 19.06 -21.14
N TRP A 588 3.95 17.81 -20.96
CA TRP A 588 4.44 16.88 -19.96
C TRP A 588 4.80 15.55 -20.63
N LEU A 589 6.03 15.09 -20.39
CA LEU A 589 6.55 13.82 -20.87
C LEU A 589 7.29 13.12 -19.72
N ASP A 590 6.70 12.05 -19.20
CA ASP A 590 7.34 11.19 -18.22
C ASP A 590 7.68 9.82 -18.82
N LEU A 591 8.98 9.59 -19.00
CA LEU A 591 9.57 8.33 -19.45
C LEU A 591 10.56 7.79 -18.41
N ALA A 592 10.52 8.26 -17.16
CA ALA A 592 11.46 7.82 -16.13
C ALA A 592 11.35 6.30 -15.86
N SER A 593 12.40 5.71 -15.30
CA SER A 593 12.40 4.29 -14.89
C SER A 593 12.12 3.29 -16.02
N ASN A 594 12.61 3.58 -17.22
CA ASN A 594 12.51 2.70 -18.40
C ASN A 594 13.90 2.17 -18.79
N TYR A 595 14.04 1.54 -19.96
CA TYR A 595 15.29 0.93 -20.43
C TYR A 595 15.96 1.72 -21.57
N ILE A 596 15.66 3.02 -21.70
CA ILE A 596 16.09 3.86 -22.83
C ILE A 596 17.61 4.08 -22.78
N GLU A 597 18.35 3.60 -23.79
CA GLU A 597 19.82 3.72 -23.87
C GLU A 597 20.31 5.03 -24.54
N GLU A 598 19.48 5.67 -25.37
CA GLU A 598 19.83 6.87 -26.15
C GLU A 598 18.64 7.81 -26.41
N ILE A 599 18.91 9.06 -26.77
CA ILE A 599 17.92 10.05 -27.21
C ILE A 599 18.13 10.29 -28.72
N PRO A 600 17.19 9.91 -29.61
CA PRO A 600 17.36 10.04 -31.05
C PRO A 600 17.69 11.46 -31.52
N GLU A 601 18.56 11.56 -32.53
CA GLU A 601 19.03 12.87 -33.04
C GLU A 601 17.88 13.71 -33.59
N GLU A 602 16.83 13.10 -34.17
CA GLU A 602 15.64 13.81 -34.63
C GLU A 602 14.93 14.59 -33.52
N ILE A 603 14.97 14.07 -32.29
CA ILE A 603 14.39 14.72 -31.10
C ILE A 603 15.28 15.89 -30.65
N LEU A 604 16.61 15.71 -30.69
CA LEU A 604 17.57 16.78 -30.40
C LEU A 604 17.59 17.89 -31.48
N ASN A 605 17.23 17.54 -32.71
CA ASN A 605 17.10 18.47 -33.85
C ASN A 605 15.76 19.21 -33.88
N GLY A 606 14.76 18.78 -33.10
CA GLY A 606 13.42 19.36 -33.07
C GLY A 606 13.16 20.21 -31.83
N LYS A 607 12.74 21.47 -32.01
CA LYS A 607 12.25 22.30 -30.89
C LYS A 607 10.88 21.80 -30.41
N ASN A 608 10.79 21.45 -29.13
CA ASN A 608 9.60 20.93 -28.46
C ASN A 608 9.01 21.98 -27.48
N ASN A 609 7.72 21.86 -27.16
CA ASN A 609 7.01 22.71 -26.20
C ASN A 609 7.00 22.16 -24.76
N VAL A 610 7.41 20.90 -24.56
CA VAL A 610 7.52 20.22 -23.26
C VAL A 610 8.20 21.09 -22.20
N LYS A 611 7.57 21.15 -21.03
CA LYS A 611 7.96 21.92 -19.83
C LYS A 611 8.44 21.01 -18.69
N TYR A 612 7.91 19.78 -18.65
CA TYR A 612 8.24 18.74 -17.69
C TYR A 612 8.72 17.52 -18.46
N LEU A 613 10.00 17.19 -18.32
CA LEU A 613 10.68 16.09 -19.01
C LEU A 613 11.37 15.23 -17.95
N TYR A 614 10.95 13.97 -17.82
CA TYR A 614 11.53 13.04 -16.88
C TYR A 614 12.21 11.88 -17.62
N LEU A 615 13.53 11.80 -17.47
CA LEU A 615 14.41 10.80 -18.10
C LEU A 615 15.37 10.15 -17.08
N ALA A 616 15.14 10.36 -15.78
CA ALA A 616 15.84 9.66 -14.71
C ALA A 616 15.58 8.14 -14.76
N GLU A 617 16.42 7.36 -14.07
CA GLU A 617 16.30 5.91 -13.88
C GLU A 617 16.33 5.08 -15.19
N ASN A 618 16.77 5.66 -16.31
CA ASN A 618 16.92 5.03 -17.62
C ASN A 618 18.32 4.43 -17.84
N MET A 619 18.70 4.09 -19.08
CA MET A 619 20.00 3.49 -19.41
C MET A 619 20.90 4.44 -20.21
N LEU A 620 20.58 5.74 -20.25
CA LEU A 620 21.21 6.72 -21.13
C LEU A 620 22.73 6.75 -20.96
N LYS A 621 23.47 6.45 -22.03
CA LYS A 621 24.94 6.42 -22.05
C LYS A 621 25.55 7.82 -22.19
N GLU A 622 24.82 8.71 -22.86
CA GLU A 622 25.13 10.13 -23.02
C GLU A 622 23.85 10.97 -23.10
N VAL A 623 23.97 12.27 -22.79
CA VAL A 623 22.95 13.29 -23.06
C VAL A 623 23.67 14.48 -23.70
N PRO A 624 23.53 14.71 -25.02
CA PRO A 624 24.13 15.86 -25.67
C PRO A 624 23.53 17.18 -25.15
N ASN A 625 24.36 18.22 -24.96
CA ASN A 625 23.91 19.55 -24.49
C ASN A 625 22.82 20.17 -25.40
N LYS A 626 22.65 19.69 -26.64
CA LYS A 626 21.54 20.06 -27.54
C LYS A 626 20.16 19.79 -26.94
N ILE A 627 20.05 18.92 -25.92
CA ILE A 627 18.82 18.72 -25.15
C ILE A 627 18.24 20.05 -24.61
N PHE A 628 19.10 21.02 -24.26
CA PHE A 628 18.68 22.33 -23.74
C PHE A 628 18.10 23.26 -24.83
N GLU A 629 18.42 23.02 -26.10
CA GLU A 629 17.86 23.71 -27.27
C GLU A 629 16.56 23.06 -27.74
N ALA A 630 16.49 21.73 -27.69
CA ALA A 630 15.32 20.92 -28.04
C ALA A 630 14.18 21.08 -27.03
N PHE A 631 14.50 21.19 -25.73
CA PHE A 631 13.53 21.32 -24.62
C PHE A 631 13.65 22.66 -23.87
N PRO A 632 13.56 23.81 -24.57
CA PRO A 632 13.92 25.11 -24.04
C PRO A 632 13.02 25.58 -22.88
N ASN A 633 11.79 25.04 -22.78
CA ASN A 633 10.83 25.37 -21.73
C ASN A 633 11.04 24.55 -20.43
N VAL A 634 11.84 23.49 -20.46
CA VAL A 634 12.20 22.70 -19.27
C VAL A 634 13.20 23.49 -18.41
N ASN A 635 12.88 23.69 -17.13
CA ASN A 635 13.70 24.45 -16.19
C ASN A 635 14.56 23.58 -15.27
N SER A 636 14.12 22.36 -14.95
CA SER A 636 14.91 21.37 -14.22
C SER A 636 14.94 20.08 -15.01
N TYR A 637 16.14 19.58 -15.26
CA TYR A 637 16.39 18.30 -15.92
C TYR A 637 16.82 17.29 -14.89
N ASP A 638 16.24 16.08 -14.93
CA ASP A 638 16.67 14.98 -14.08
C ASP A 638 17.10 13.78 -14.93
N PHE A 639 18.34 13.36 -14.71
CA PHE A 639 19.03 12.25 -15.35
C PHE A 639 19.68 11.31 -14.32
N VAL A 640 19.34 11.41 -13.02
CA VAL A 640 19.86 10.51 -11.97
C VAL A 640 19.60 9.04 -12.32
N PHE A 641 20.49 8.14 -11.88
CA PHE A 641 20.40 6.69 -12.13
C PHE A 641 20.33 6.29 -13.63
N ASN A 642 21.02 7.04 -14.51
CA ASN A 642 21.33 6.64 -15.89
C ASN A 642 22.74 6.01 -15.99
N ASN A 643 23.27 5.79 -17.20
CA ASN A 643 24.61 5.25 -17.45
C ASN A 643 25.60 6.31 -17.99
N LEU A 644 25.40 7.58 -17.63
CA LEU A 644 26.20 8.69 -18.17
C LEU A 644 27.67 8.58 -17.73
N LYS A 645 28.59 8.79 -18.68
CA LYS A 645 30.03 8.97 -18.40
C LYS A 645 30.42 10.43 -18.17
N THR A 646 29.65 11.35 -18.73
CA THR A 646 29.83 12.80 -18.63
C THR A 646 28.48 13.45 -18.35
N MET A 647 28.42 14.36 -17.38
CA MET A 647 27.16 15.03 -17.04
C MET A 647 26.90 16.19 -18.01
N PRO A 648 25.67 16.32 -18.56
CA PRO A 648 25.31 17.44 -19.43
C PRO A 648 25.38 18.76 -18.65
N LYS A 649 25.87 19.83 -19.31
CA LYS A 649 26.05 21.14 -18.68
C LYS A 649 25.03 22.13 -19.23
N ALA A 650 24.20 22.67 -18.34
CA ALA A 650 23.26 23.74 -18.69
C ALA A 650 24.01 24.94 -19.33
N PRO A 651 23.44 25.63 -20.34
CA PRO A 651 24.11 26.76 -20.96
C PRO A 651 24.34 27.90 -19.97
N GLU A 652 25.49 28.55 -20.06
CA GLU A 652 25.90 29.62 -19.15
C GLU A 652 24.89 30.78 -19.12
N GLY A 653 24.73 31.41 -17.95
CA GLY A 653 23.76 32.48 -17.73
C GLY A 653 22.28 32.04 -17.69
N THR A 654 21.96 30.77 -17.97
CA THR A 654 20.58 30.26 -17.85
C THR A 654 20.22 29.89 -16.41
N LYS A 655 18.91 29.90 -16.10
CA LYS A 655 18.37 29.45 -14.80
C LYS A 655 18.03 27.94 -14.79
N LYS A 656 18.65 27.15 -15.66
CA LYS A 656 18.35 25.72 -15.82
C LYS A 656 19.13 24.90 -14.81
N THR A 657 18.45 24.05 -14.05
CA THR A 657 19.07 23.07 -13.14
C THR A 657 19.22 21.71 -13.83
N VAL A 658 20.29 21.00 -13.49
CA VAL A 658 20.56 19.63 -13.94
C VAL A 658 20.84 18.78 -12.70
N ASN A 659 20.00 17.79 -12.45
CA ASN A 659 20.24 16.73 -11.48
C ASN A 659 20.70 15.48 -12.24
N ALA A 660 21.87 14.95 -11.90
CA ALA A 660 22.48 13.85 -12.66
C ALA A 660 23.38 12.93 -11.80
N LEU A 661 23.35 13.03 -10.47
CA LEU A 661 24.16 12.20 -9.58
C LEU A 661 23.31 11.50 -8.51
N PRO A 662 23.59 10.22 -8.19
CA PRO A 662 24.60 9.36 -8.82
C PRO A 662 24.13 8.76 -10.17
N GLN A 663 25.02 8.02 -10.83
CA GLN A 663 24.76 7.22 -12.02
C GLN A 663 24.95 5.73 -11.72
N LYS A 664 24.40 4.85 -12.57
CA LYS A 664 24.61 3.39 -12.55
C LYS A 664 25.85 2.96 -13.35
N SER A 665 26.41 3.83 -14.19
CA SER A 665 27.65 3.55 -14.93
C SER A 665 28.84 3.05 -14.08
N PRO A 666 29.02 3.46 -12.80
CA PRO A 666 30.03 2.89 -11.91
C PRO A 666 29.78 1.45 -11.45
N MET A 667 28.58 0.89 -11.64
CA MET A 667 28.34 -0.54 -11.40
C MET A 667 29.13 -1.37 -12.41
N ASN A 668 29.26 -0.92 -13.66
CA ASN A 668 29.94 -1.65 -14.74
C ASN A 668 29.46 -3.13 -14.85
N LEU A 669 28.15 -3.34 -14.69
CA LEU A 669 27.49 -4.65 -14.72
C LEU A 669 27.70 -5.32 -16.09
N LYS A 670 28.36 -6.48 -16.07
CA LYS A 670 28.64 -7.30 -17.25
C LYS A 670 27.88 -8.62 -17.16
N LEU A 671 27.42 -9.10 -18.30
CA LEU A 671 26.84 -10.44 -18.46
C LEU A 671 27.70 -11.23 -19.46
N GLU A 672 28.08 -12.44 -19.09
CA GLU A 672 28.89 -13.37 -19.89
C GLU A 672 28.10 -14.67 -20.06
N VAL A 673 27.95 -15.14 -21.30
CA VAL A 673 27.20 -16.38 -21.62
C VAL A 673 28.04 -17.30 -22.49
N LYS A 674 28.44 -18.44 -21.94
CA LYS A 674 29.38 -19.37 -22.60
C LYS A 674 29.28 -20.77 -22.03
N ASP A 675 29.47 -21.79 -22.87
CA ASP A 675 29.63 -23.20 -22.47
C ASP A 675 28.51 -23.75 -21.53
N GLY A 676 27.28 -23.22 -21.68
CA GLY A 676 26.11 -23.58 -20.84
C GLY A 676 26.03 -22.83 -19.50
N GLU A 677 26.89 -21.84 -19.28
CA GLU A 677 26.99 -21.05 -18.05
C GLU A 677 26.70 -19.56 -18.33
N ILE A 678 25.94 -18.94 -17.43
CA ILE A 678 25.57 -17.52 -17.46
C ILE A 678 26.19 -16.89 -16.21
N LYS A 679 27.11 -15.96 -16.38
CA LYS A 679 27.88 -15.29 -15.33
C LYS A 679 27.64 -13.79 -15.37
N TRP A 680 27.65 -13.13 -14.21
CA TRP A 680 27.66 -11.68 -14.14
C TRP A 680 28.67 -11.16 -13.11
N ASN A 681 29.19 -9.96 -13.35
CA ASN A 681 30.06 -9.22 -12.43
C ASN A 681 29.83 -7.70 -12.51
N GLU A 682 29.99 -7.01 -11.38
CA GLU A 682 29.94 -5.55 -11.23
C GLU A 682 31.04 -5.04 -10.26
N GLU A 683 31.37 -3.75 -10.34
CA GLU A 683 32.43 -3.07 -9.58
C GLU A 683 31.93 -2.27 -8.36
N LEU A 684 30.68 -1.82 -8.41
CA LEU A 684 29.91 -1.26 -7.30
C LEU A 684 28.52 -1.90 -7.34
N SER A 685 27.96 -2.21 -6.18
CA SER A 685 26.66 -2.84 -6.11
C SER A 685 25.51 -1.86 -6.36
N ALA A 686 24.32 -2.38 -6.66
CA ALA A 686 23.10 -1.58 -6.66
C ALA A 686 22.89 -0.85 -5.31
N PHE A 687 23.31 -1.46 -4.20
CA PHE A 687 23.24 -0.86 -2.86
C PHE A 687 24.20 0.32 -2.71
N ASP A 688 25.38 0.29 -3.34
CA ASP A 688 26.31 1.43 -3.37
C ASP A 688 25.71 2.65 -4.06
N ILE A 689 25.02 2.44 -5.18
CA ILE A 689 24.40 3.52 -5.95
C ILE A 689 23.23 4.16 -5.16
N LEU A 690 22.48 3.38 -4.39
CA LEU A 690 21.48 3.92 -3.46
C LEU A 690 22.13 4.61 -2.25
N ALA A 691 23.16 4.03 -1.63
CA ALA A 691 23.89 4.66 -0.53
C ALA A 691 24.48 6.02 -0.94
N TRP A 692 25.07 6.11 -2.14
CA TRP A 692 25.56 7.36 -2.75
C TRP A 692 24.44 8.40 -2.82
N GLN A 693 23.27 8.07 -3.37
CA GLN A 693 22.12 8.98 -3.43
C GLN A 693 21.68 9.50 -2.05
N ARG A 694 21.83 8.69 -1.00
CA ARG A 694 21.35 9.01 0.36
C ARG A 694 22.37 9.77 1.22
N THR A 695 23.64 9.86 0.81
CA THR A 695 24.67 10.66 1.53
C THR A 695 24.20 12.09 1.84
N THR A 696 23.64 12.79 0.86
CA THR A 696 23.12 14.17 0.97
C THR A 696 21.78 14.32 1.67
N HIS A 697 21.03 13.22 1.84
CA HIS A 697 19.73 13.22 2.50
C HIS A 697 19.84 12.92 4.00
N SER A 698 21.02 12.54 4.47
CA SER A 698 21.34 12.46 5.89
C SER A 698 21.46 13.86 6.52
N ILE A 699 21.32 13.95 7.84
CA ILE A 699 21.28 15.20 8.63
C ILE A 699 22.63 15.98 8.61
N LEU A 700 23.67 15.42 7.99
CA LEU A 700 25.04 15.96 8.00
C LEU A 700 25.26 17.21 7.12
N GLY A 701 24.41 17.44 6.10
CA GLY A 701 24.53 18.60 5.22
C GLY A 701 25.77 18.60 4.30
N GLU A 702 26.39 17.44 4.09
CA GLU A 702 27.56 17.30 3.22
C GLU A 702 27.21 17.39 1.72
N LYS A 703 28.21 17.77 0.91
CA LYS A 703 28.10 17.84 -0.56
C LYS A 703 27.95 16.42 -1.13
N MET A 704 27.11 16.26 -2.17
CA MET A 704 27.06 15.02 -2.97
C MET A 704 28.47 14.67 -3.48
N PRO A 705 28.97 13.43 -3.28
CA PRO A 705 30.18 12.98 -3.94
C PRO A 705 30.01 13.06 -5.46
N GLU A 706 30.96 13.70 -6.16
CA GLU A 706 30.87 13.89 -7.62
C GLU A 706 31.43 12.69 -8.41
N ASN A 707 32.12 11.77 -7.73
CA ASN A 707 32.80 10.62 -8.32
C ASN A 707 32.95 9.45 -7.33
N VAL A 708 33.39 8.30 -7.84
CA VAL A 708 33.56 7.05 -7.09
C VAL A 708 34.59 7.15 -5.96
N GLU A 709 35.63 7.98 -6.11
CA GLU A 709 36.69 8.12 -5.09
C GLU A 709 36.16 8.92 -3.89
N GLU A 710 35.44 10.02 -4.14
CA GLU A 710 34.73 10.78 -3.10
C GLU A 710 33.67 9.92 -2.39
N TYR A 711 32.90 9.10 -3.14
CA TYR A 711 31.91 8.19 -2.56
C TYR A 711 32.58 7.13 -1.66
N LYS A 712 33.63 6.45 -2.14
CA LYS A 712 34.39 5.47 -1.34
C LYS A 712 35.06 6.09 -0.12
N LYS A 713 35.44 7.38 -0.18
CA LYS A 713 35.92 8.14 0.98
C LYS A 713 34.79 8.44 1.98
N HIS A 714 33.61 8.84 1.53
CA HIS A 714 32.45 9.14 2.39
C HIS A 714 31.90 7.88 3.09
N LEU A 715 31.99 6.69 2.47
CA LEU A 715 31.72 5.41 3.15
C LEU A 715 32.57 5.20 4.43
N ASN A 716 33.76 5.81 4.51
CA ASN A 716 34.61 5.84 5.70
C ASN A 716 34.84 4.45 6.35
N GLY A 717 35.15 3.44 5.52
CA GLY A 717 35.42 2.07 5.93
C GLY A 717 34.19 1.19 6.19
N LYS A 718 32.97 1.71 6.03
CA LYS A 718 31.71 0.94 6.10
C LYS A 718 31.30 0.41 4.73
N THR A 719 30.47 -0.61 4.74
CA THR A 719 29.71 -1.04 3.55
C THR A 719 28.52 -0.11 3.26
N ALA A 720 28.05 -0.11 2.02
CA ALA A 720 26.82 0.59 1.63
C ALA A 720 25.59 0.13 2.46
N LEU A 721 25.50 -1.17 2.75
CA LEU A 721 24.40 -1.74 3.52
C LEU A 721 24.39 -1.28 4.98
N GLU A 722 25.56 -1.16 5.64
CA GLU A 722 25.65 -0.60 6.99
C GLU A 722 25.24 0.88 7.06
N LEU A 723 25.51 1.65 5.99
CA LEU A 723 25.07 3.04 5.88
C LEU A 723 23.55 3.10 5.69
N LEU A 724 22.98 2.30 4.80
CA LEU A 724 21.54 2.26 4.53
C LEU A 724 20.72 1.76 5.74
N ASN A 725 21.15 0.67 6.37
CA ASN A 725 20.50 0.13 7.57
C ASN A 725 20.53 1.14 8.74
N LYS A 726 21.61 1.93 8.89
CA LYS A 726 21.70 2.99 9.91
C LYS A 726 20.66 4.10 9.69
N GLU A 727 20.36 4.45 8.44
CA GLU A 727 19.36 5.47 8.10
C GLU A 727 17.94 4.89 7.95
N GLY A 728 17.72 3.62 8.32
CA GLY A 728 16.40 2.98 8.34
C GLY A 728 15.90 2.44 6.99
N TYR A 729 16.80 2.22 6.02
CA TYR A 729 16.48 1.60 4.74
C TYR A 729 16.80 0.10 4.76
N GLU A 730 15.86 -0.73 4.33
CA GLU A 730 16.08 -2.16 4.07
C GLU A 730 16.12 -2.37 2.54
N PRO A 731 17.29 -2.33 1.88
CA PRO A 731 17.38 -2.53 0.43
C PRO A 731 17.25 -4.02 0.06
N LYS A 732 16.56 -4.30 -1.05
CA LYS A 732 16.31 -5.65 -1.57
C LYS A 732 16.63 -5.65 -3.06
N LEU A 733 17.47 -6.59 -3.50
CA LEU A 733 17.86 -6.72 -4.91
C LEU A 733 17.17 -7.93 -5.53
N LYS A 734 16.34 -7.71 -6.55
CA LYS A 734 15.77 -8.78 -7.36
C LYS A 734 16.55 -8.89 -8.68
N ILE A 735 17.31 -9.97 -8.82
CA ILE A 735 18.05 -10.31 -10.03
C ILE A 735 17.16 -11.20 -10.91
N ILE A 736 16.89 -10.75 -12.13
CA ILE A 736 16.05 -11.43 -13.12
C ILE A 736 16.92 -11.74 -14.33
N ILE A 737 17.08 -13.01 -14.67
CA ILE A 737 17.79 -13.45 -15.87
C ILE A 737 16.75 -13.89 -16.90
N GLN A 738 16.80 -13.27 -18.08
CA GLN A 738 15.88 -13.50 -19.18
C GLN A 738 16.62 -14.00 -20.42
N LYS A 739 15.97 -14.90 -21.15
CA LYS A 739 16.40 -15.42 -22.46
C LYS A 739 15.43 -14.93 -23.53
N LYS A 740 15.93 -14.52 -24.68
CA LYS A 740 15.12 -14.05 -25.81
C LYS A 740 14.51 -15.24 -26.54
N ASP A 741 13.20 -15.19 -26.79
CA ASP A 741 12.47 -16.22 -27.52
C ASP A 741 12.52 -15.98 -29.05
N LYS A 742 11.86 -16.88 -29.79
CA LYS A 742 11.80 -16.86 -31.26
C LYS A 742 11.04 -15.66 -31.83
N ASP A 743 10.16 -15.05 -31.03
CA ASP A 743 9.38 -13.88 -31.39
C ASP A 743 10.13 -12.57 -31.01
N GLY A 744 11.39 -12.71 -30.57
CA GLY A 744 12.26 -11.60 -30.17
C GLY A 744 12.02 -11.11 -28.74
N LYS A 745 11.15 -11.75 -27.95
CA LYS A 745 10.73 -11.27 -26.63
C LYS A 745 11.54 -11.93 -25.52
N PHE A 746 11.99 -11.14 -24.55
CA PHE A 746 12.69 -11.67 -23.39
C PHE A 746 11.73 -12.37 -22.41
N LYS A 747 12.05 -13.61 -22.04
CA LYS A 747 11.31 -14.44 -21.08
C LYS A 747 12.21 -14.74 -19.88
N THR A 748 11.70 -14.57 -18.66
CA THR A 748 12.43 -14.91 -17.44
C THR A 748 12.70 -16.42 -17.38
N ILE A 749 13.98 -16.79 -17.27
CA ILE A 749 14.43 -18.17 -17.04
C ILE A 749 14.87 -18.41 -15.59
N LYS A 750 15.22 -17.34 -14.87
CA LYS A 750 15.56 -17.40 -13.45
C LYS A 750 15.28 -16.08 -12.75
N GLU A 751 14.76 -16.16 -11.53
CA GLU A 751 14.79 -15.07 -10.56
C GLU A 751 15.61 -15.48 -9.34
N ILE A 752 16.27 -14.49 -8.72
CA ILE A 752 17.03 -14.59 -7.48
C ILE A 752 16.71 -13.34 -6.67
N ILE A 753 16.37 -13.50 -5.39
CA ILE A 753 16.16 -12.40 -4.45
C ILE A 753 17.36 -12.40 -3.50
N ASN A 754 18.00 -11.24 -3.32
CA ASN A 754 19.12 -11.02 -2.41
C ASN A 754 18.73 -9.93 -1.40
N ASP A 755 18.71 -10.31 -0.14
CA ASP A 755 18.15 -9.58 1.01
C ASP A 755 19.20 -9.16 2.05
N GLY A 756 20.49 -9.53 1.85
CA GLY A 756 21.55 -9.23 2.83
C GLY A 756 22.96 -8.98 2.30
N ASN A 757 23.24 -9.21 1.01
CA ASN A 757 24.63 -9.32 0.54
C ASN A 757 25.02 -8.43 -0.65
N GLY A 758 24.07 -7.81 -1.38
CA GLY A 758 24.37 -6.92 -2.51
C GLY A 758 25.39 -7.50 -3.50
N SER A 759 25.22 -8.79 -3.84
CA SER A 759 26.34 -9.62 -4.29
C SER A 759 26.76 -9.34 -5.74
N THR A 760 27.94 -8.73 -5.88
CA THR A 760 28.51 -8.19 -7.13
C THR A 760 28.98 -9.24 -8.15
N VAL A 761 28.83 -10.54 -7.87
CA VAL A 761 29.22 -11.64 -8.76
C VAL A 761 28.24 -12.80 -8.59
N GLY A 762 27.80 -13.40 -9.70
CA GLY A 762 26.99 -14.62 -9.65
C GLY A 762 27.11 -15.48 -10.90
N SER A 763 26.57 -16.69 -10.81
CA SER A 763 26.42 -17.59 -11.96
C SER A 763 25.19 -18.50 -11.86
N ILE A 764 24.64 -18.85 -13.01
CA ILE A 764 23.69 -19.95 -13.20
C ILE A 764 24.08 -20.79 -14.41
N LYS A 765 23.38 -21.91 -14.64
CA LYS A 765 23.53 -22.73 -15.84
C LYS A 765 22.25 -22.75 -16.65
N ASP A 766 22.39 -22.71 -17.97
CA ASP A 766 21.34 -23.02 -18.94
C ASP A 766 21.82 -24.21 -19.79
N PRO A 767 21.41 -25.45 -19.45
CA PRO A 767 21.75 -26.64 -20.23
C PRO A 767 21.19 -26.64 -21.66
N GLU A 768 20.27 -25.74 -21.98
CA GLU A 768 19.65 -25.58 -23.30
C GLU A 768 20.21 -24.38 -24.09
N MET A 769 21.32 -23.80 -23.63
CA MET A 769 22.06 -22.74 -24.32
C MET A 769 22.54 -23.19 -25.71
N LYS A 770 22.23 -22.37 -26.73
CA LYS A 770 22.57 -22.57 -28.14
C LYS A 770 23.32 -21.35 -28.68
N ALA A 771 24.09 -21.53 -29.75
CA ALA A 771 24.70 -20.42 -30.47
C ALA A 771 23.65 -19.42 -30.94
N ASN A 772 23.97 -18.12 -30.88
CA ASN A 772 23.06 -16.98 -31.10
C ASN A 772 21.91 -16.79 -30.08
N ASP A 773 21.79 -17.58 -29.02
CA ASP A 773 20.87 -17.24 -27.93
C ASP A 773 21.24 -15.88 -27.32
N GLU A 774 20.25 -14.99 -27.18
CA GLU A 774 20.40 -13.67 -26.57
C GLU A 774 19.83 -13.69 -25.14
N TYR A 775 20.59 -13.14 -24.19
CA TYR A 775 20.24 -13.09 -22.77
C TYR A 775 20.35 -11.66 -22.24
N ARG A 776 19.61 -11.38 -21.18
CA ARG A 776 19.82 -10.20 -20.35
C ARG A 776 19.66 -10.50 -18.87
N ILE A 777 20.37 -9.74 -18.07
CA ILE A 777 20.20 -9.66 -16.62
C ILE A 777 19.58 -8.30 -16.31
N LEU A 778 18.57 -8.29 -15.43
CA LEU A 778 17.98 -7.10 -14.86
C LEU A 778 18.15 -7.15 -13.35
N GLU A 779 18.61 -6.06 -12.78
CA GLU A 779 18.78 -5.89 -11.34
C GLU A 779 17.81 -4.81 -10.87
N GLU A 780 16.65 -5.26 -10.41
CA GLU A 780 15.59 -4.41 -9.86
C GLU A 780 15.88 -4.15 -8.39
N LEU A 781 16.32 -2.92 -8.08
CA LEU A 781 16.55 -2.47 -6.72
C LEU A 781 15.26 -1.91 -6.11
N ARG A 782 14.88 -2.46 -4.96
CA ARG A 782 13.82 -1.92 -4.09
C ARG A 782 14.39 -1.57 -2.72
N THR A 783 13.63 -0.80 -1.95
CA THR A 783 13.90 -0.58 -0.53
C THR A 783 12.59 -0.45 0.25
N ASN A 784 12.52 -1.13 1.39
CA ASN A 784 11.45 -0.90 2.36
C ASN A 784 11.80 0.33 3.22
N PHE A 785 10.86 1.27 3.33
CA PHE A 785 10.96 2.43 4.20
C PHE A 785 9.63 2.63 4.95
N TYR A 786 9.65 2.49 6.28
CA TYR A 786 8.47 2.50 7.17
C TYR A 786 7.34 1.49 6.84
N GLY A 787 7.62 0.45 6.04
CA GLY A 787 6.66 -0.59 5.66
C GLY A 787 6.27 -0.57 4.18
N ASP A 788 6.52 0.53 3.47
CA ASP A 788 6.29 0.61 2.02
C ASP A 788 7.49 0.08 1.23
N ASP A 789 7.27 -0.96 0.41
CA ASP A 789 8.24 -1.48 -0.56
C ASP A 789 8.31 -0.57 -1.80
N GLN A 790 9.39 0.21 -1.92
CA GLN A 790 9.56 1.23 -2.95
C GLN A 790 10.59 0.79 -4.00
N TYR A 791 10.21 0.87 -5.27
CA TYR A 791 11.13 0.74 -6.41
C TYR A 791 12.12 1.92 -6.44
N VAL A 792 13.40 1.64 -6.69
CA VAL A 792 14.49 2.64 -6.72
C VAL A 792 15.05 2.83 -8.13
N PHE A 793 15.50 1.75 -8.77
CA PHE A 793 15.90 1.71 -10.18
C PHE A 793 16.01 0.26 -10.67
N THR A 794 16.11 0.08 -11.98
CA THR A 794 16.60 -1.17 -12.60
C THR A 794 17.94 -0.89 -13.27
N ASN A 795 18.92 -1.80 -13.13
CA ASN A 795 20.08 -1.85 -14.04
C ASN A 795 19.95 -3.04 -15.00
N VAL A 796 20.48 -2.95 -16.21
CA VAL A 796 20.35 -4.00 -17.23
C VAL A 796 21.66 -4.20 -17.98
N ALA A 797 22.05 -5.46 -18.21
CA ALA A 797 23.14 -5.84 -19.09
C ALA A 797 22.72 -6.97 -20.05
N HIS A 798 23.24 -6.94 -21.27
CA HIS A 798 22.90 -7.84 -22.37
C HIS A 798 24.11 -8.69 -22.78
N ALA A 799 23.88 -9.93 -23.22
CA ALA A 799 24.91 -10.82 -23.77
C ALA A 799 24.34 -11.75 -24.84
N LYS A 800 25.19 -12.24 -25.75
CA LYS A 800 24.82 -13.17 -26.81
C LYS A 800 25.84 -14.30 -26.89
N VAL A 801 25.36 -15.53 -27.06
CA VAL A 801 26.23 -16.71 -27.21
C VAL A 801 26.93 -16.64 -28.56
N GLU A 802 28.26 -16.52 -28.54
CA GLU A 802 29.07 -16.52 -29.76
C GLU A 802 28.85 -17.81 -30.57
N GLU A 803 28.84 -17.69 -31.90
CA GLU A 803 28.92 -18.86 -32.76
C GLU A 803 30.28 -19.54 -32.59
N SER A 804 30.25 -20.87 -32.42
CA SER A 804 31.44 -21.69 -32.38
C SER A 804 32.11 -21.74 -33.77
N LYS A 805 32.93 -20.73 -34.05
CA LYS A 805 33.78 -20.66 -35.24
C LYS A 805 34.53 -21.98 -35.38
N LYS A 806 34.21 -22.74 -36.42
CA LYS A 806 34.94 -23.95 -36.82
C LYS A 806 36.32 -23.53 -37.34
N ASN A 807 37.23 -23.23 -36.42
CA ASN A 807 38.62 -22.95 -36.74
C ASN A 807 39.23 -24.19 -37.40
N SER A 808 39.51 -24.08 -38.69
CA SER A 808 40.32 -25.03 -39.44
C SER A 808 41.73 -25.08 -38.83
N THR A 809 42.01 -26.17 -38.11
CA THR A 809 43.34 -26.72 -37.80
C THR A 809 44.56 -25.82 -38.08
N SER A 810 45.13 -25.22 -37.04
CA SER A 810 46.57 -24.93 -37.01
C SER A 810 47.17 -25.20 -35.63
N THR A 811 48.26 -25.95 -35.67
CA THR A 811 48.90 -26.71 -34.61
C THR A 811 49.54 -25.87 -33.50
N SER A 812 49.34 -26.29 -32.25
CA SER A 812 50.32 -26.29 -31.14
C SER A 812 51.34 -25.13 -31.00
N ASN A 813 51.34 -24.48 -29.83
CA ASN A 813 52.31 -24.87 -28.80
C ASN A 813 51.95 -24.46 -27.37
N LYS A 814 52.53 -25.16 -26.39
CA LYS A 814 52.46 -24.82 -24.95
C LYS A 814 53.72 -24.07 -24.52
N GLN A 815 53.58 -23.02 -23.70
CA GLN A 815 54.32 -22.76 -22.44
C GLN A 815 53.99 -21.33 -21.97
N LYS A 816 53.35 -21.18 -20.80
CA LYS A 816 53.91 -21.03 -19.43
C LYS A 816 54.18 -19.56 -19.06
N GLU A 817 53.86 -19.23 -17.81
CA GLU A 817 54.10 -17.92 -17.22
C GLU A 817 55.60 -17.60 -17.10
N ASN A 818 55.95 -16.31 -17.11
CA ASN A 818 56.82 -15.76 -16.08
C ASN A 818 56.71 -14.23 -15.96
N ASN A 819 56.80 -13.74 -14.72
CA ASN A 819 56.92 -12.31 -14.42
C ASN A 819 58.30 -11.77 -14.84
N LYS A 820 58.36 -10.52 -15.33
CA LYS A 820 59.21 -9.49 -14.69
C LYS A 820 58.95 -8.06 -15.19
N ASN A 821 59.11 -7.12 -14.25
CA ASN A 821 59.16 -5.68 -14.49
C ASN A 821 60.50 -5.26 -15.08
N SER A 822 60.48 -4.38 -16.09
CA SER A 822 61.20 -3.09 -16.12
C SER A 822 60.73 -2.31 -17.37
N LYS A 823 60.50 -0.99 -17.35
CA LYS A 823 61.48 0.10 -17.16
C LYS A 823 62.68 -0.05 -18.13
N GLU A 824 63.10 0.97 -18.89
CA GLU A 824 62.77 2.40 -18.84
C GLU A 824 63.26 3.12 -20.12
N ASN A 825 62.88 4.39 -20.31
CA ASN A 825 63.52 5.37 -21.22
C ASN A 825 63.34 5.13 -22.76
N LYS A 826 63.28 6.13 -23.65
CA LYS A 826 63.29 7.62 -23.52
C LYS A 826 62.79 8.27 -24.84
N ILE A 827 62.24 9.51 -24.75
CA ILE A 827 62.51 10.72 -25.58
C ILE A 827 62.60 10.53 -27.13
N ASP A 828 61.89 11.27 -28.00
CA ASP A 828 61.76 12.75 -28.00
C ASP A 828 60.54 13.36 -28.78
N ASP A 829 60.33 14.66 -28.48
CA ASP A 829 59.89 15.84 -29.27
C ASP A 829 58.60 16.00 -30.15
N SER A 830 58.14 17.27 -30.16
CA SER A 830 57.51 18.02 -31.28
C SER A 830 56.02 17.85 -31.68
N SER A 831 55.16 18.55 -30.94
CA SER A 831 54.15 19.55 -31.39
C SER A 831 53.35 19.49 -32.73
N ASN A 832 52.09 19.98 -32.61
CA ASN A 832 51.30 20.81 -33.57
C ASN A 832 50.27 20.19 -34.57
N LYS A 833 49.01 20.65 -34.38
CA LYS A 833 48.03 21.16 -35.37
C LYS A 833 47.39 20.25 -36.44
N ALA A 834 46.15 19.86 -36.13
CA ALA A 834 44.90 20.41 -36.71
C ALA A 834 44.42 20.06 -38.15
N ASP A 835 43.07 20.04 -38.22
CA ASP A 835 42.17 20.17 -39.38
C ASP A 835 41.92 18.98 -40.34
N GLN A 836 40.79 19.12 -41.07
CA GLN A 836 39.98 18.11 -41.77
C GLN A 836 40.21 18.20 -43.32
N PRO A 837 39.37 17.69 -44.28
CA PRO A 837 38.12 16.91 -44.20
C PRO A 837 37.87 15.82 -45.30
N ASN A 838 36.66 15.21 -45.24
CA ASN A 838 35.75 14.78 -46.34
C ASN A 838 36.26 14.08 -47.63
N GLU A 839 35.53 13.04 -48.05
CA GLU A 839 34.57 13.11 -49.20
C GLU A 839 33.66 11.87 -49.29
N LYS A 840 32.71 11.86 -50.25
CA LYS A 840 31.60 10.87 -50.41
C LYS A 840 31.64 10.21 -51.79
N LYS A 841 31.06 8.99 -51.97
CA LYS A 841 29.95 8.70 -52.92
C LYS A 841 29.67 7.21 -53.26
N LYS A 842 28.38 6.96 -53.57
CA LYS A 842 27.76 5.92 -54.44
C LYS A 842 27.79 4.44 -54.01
N GLU A 843 26.78 3.57 -54.21
CA GLU A 843 25.50 3.50 -55.00
C GLU A 843 25.56 2.57 -56.24
N GLN A 844 24.83 1.43 -56.22
CA GLN A 844 23.87 0.98 -57.26
C GLN A 844 23.25 -0.42 -57.00
N ASP A 845 21.94 -0.56 -57.31
CA ASP A 845 21.24 -1.65 -58.05
C ASP A 845 21.51 -3.16 -57.80
N LYS A 846 20.54 -4.11 -57.86
CA LYS A 846 19.07 -4.14 -58.15
C LYS A 846 18.50 -5.52 -57.59
N ARG A 847 17.40 -6.21 -57.97
CA ARG A 847 16.44 -6.19 -59.10
C ARG A 847 15.09 -6.93 -58.76
N GLU A 848 13.98 -6.47 -59.36
CA GLU A 848 12.76 -7.12 -59.93
C GLU A 848 12.36 -8.60 -59.66
N GLN A 849 11.10 -9.06 -59.73
CA GLN A 849 9.72 -8.57 -60.05
C GLN A 849 8.70 -9.63 -59.48
N GLN A 850 7.35 -9.65 -59.50
CA GLN A 850 6.13 -8.88 -59.93
C GLN A 850 5.02 -9.29 -58.86
N ASN A 851 3.72 -8.98 -58.80
CA ASN A 851 2.65 -8.28 -59.56
C ASN A 851 1.54 -7.83 -58.54
N LYS A 852 0.63 -6.86 -58.78
CA LYS A 852 -0.71 -6.88 -59.46
C LYS A 852 -1.70 -7.96 -58.96
N VAL A 853 -2.99 -7.64 -58.73
CA VAL A 853 -3.94 -6.86 -59.59
C VAL A 853 -4.75 -5.75 -58.87
N THR A 854 -5.28 -4.82 -59.67
CA THR A 854 -6.15 -3.63 -59.44
C THR A 854 -7.47 -3.90 -58.68
N ASN A 855 -8.32 -2.93 -58.26
CA ASN A 855 -8.58 -1.53 -58.68
C ASN A 855 -9.23 -0.74 -57.48
N ALA A 856 -9.76 0.50 -57.49
CA ALA A 856 -10.12 1.52 -58.51
C ALA A 856 -10.05 2.97 -57.91
N GLU A 857 -10.92 3.90 -58.33
CA GLU A 857 -10.95 5.33 -57.93
C GLU A 857 -12.34 5.85 -57.51
N SER A 858 -12.38 6.98 -56.78
CA SER A 858 -13.25 8.11 -57.16
C SER A 858 -12.68 9.46 -56.65
N LYS A 859 -12.97 10.57 -57.35
CA LYS A 859 -12.55 11.94 -57.02
C LYS A 859 -13.74 12.90 -57.17
N SER A 860 -13.85 13.92 -56.31
CA SER A 860 -14.67 15.11 -56.62
C SER A 860 -14.17 16.39 -55.93
N ASN A 861 -13.90 17.43 -56.72
CA ASN A 861 -13.60 18.78 -56.23
C ASN A 861 -14.85 19.52 -55.72
N LYS A 862 -14.68 20.48 -54.81
CA LYS A 862 -15.26 21.84 -54.97
C LYS A 862 -14.56 22.90 -54.11
N LYS A 863 -14.92 24.17 -54.36
CA LYS A 863 -14.10 25.37 -54.08
C LYS A 863 -14.41 26.07 -52.75
N ALA A 864 -13.46 26.88 -52.33
CA ALA A 864 -13.49 27.78 -51.18
C ALA A 864 -14.49 28.96 -51.29
N THR A 865 -14.78 29.56 -50.14
CA THR A 865 -15.03 31.01 -49.96
C THR A 865 -14.38 31.48 -48.66
N SER A 866 -13.96 32.75 -48.61
CA SER A 866 -13.36 33.39 -47.43
C SER A 866 -14.03 34.73 -47.13
N ILE A 867 -14.18 35.08 -45.85
CA ILE A 867 -14.63 36.40 -45.37
C ILE A 867 -13.69 36.85 -44.23
N LYS A 868 -13.56 38.17 -44.05
CA LYS A 868 -12.38 38.86 -43.49
C LYS A 868 -12.37 39.05 -41.97
N GLU A 869 -11.17 39.40 -41.50
CA GLU A 869 -10.81 39.85 -40.15
C GLU A 869 -11.64 41.06 -39.62
N LYS A 870 -11.65 41.22 -38.30
CA LYS A 870 -11.36 42.52 -37.65
C LYS A 870 -10.31 42.31 -36.55
N LYS A 871 -9.52 43.35 -36.26
CA LYS A 871 -8.27 43.29 -35.48
C LYS A 871 -8.13 44.52 -34.58
N LEU A 872 -7.35 44.37 -33.50
CA LEU A 872 -6.70 45.42 -32.71
C LEU A 872 -7.63 46.30 -31.81
N PRO A 873 -7.08 46.97 -30.76
CA PRO A 873 -5.66 47.11 -30.39
C PRO A 873 -5.19 46.34 -29.15
N GLN A 874 -3.87 46.27 -28.99
CA GLN A 874 -3.17 45.92 -27.74
C GLN A 874 -2.75 47.19 -26.98
N THR A 875 -2.72 47.14 -25.65
CA THR A 875 -1.91 48.02 -24.78
C THR A 875 -1.52 47.25 -23.51
N GLY A 876 -0.40 47.61 -22.86
CA GLY A 876 -0.08 47.18 -21.48
C GLY A 876 0.92 46.02 -21.31
N MET A 877 2.22 46.35 -21.37
CA MET A 877 3.35 45.62 -20.76
C MET A 877 4.05 46.60 -19.79
N PRO A 878 5.04 46.22 -18.94
CA PRO A 878 5.49 44.90 -18.48
C PRO A 878 5.70 44.88 -16.91
N VAL A 879 6.67 44.09 -16.42
CA VAL A 879 7.24 44.05 -15.03
C VAL A 879 6.37 43.33 -13.98
N GLY A 880 6.91 42.48 -13.09
CA GLY A 880 8.31 42.07 -12.87
C GLY A 880 8.45 40.76 -12.07
N SER A 881 9.68 40.28 -11.90
CA SER A 881 10.00 38.95 -11.33
C SER A 881 10.66 39.01 -9.95
N GLY A 882 10.51 37.96 -9.12
CA GLY A 882 11.31 37.80 -7.91
C GLY A 882 10.92 36.66 -6.96
N LEU A 883 11.72 35.58 -6.96
CA LEU A 883 11.78 34.48 -5.96
C LEU A 883 10.47 33.68 -5.74
N LEU A 884 10.46 32.47 -5.17
CA LEU A 884 11.50 31.70 -4.45
C LEU A 884 11.61 30.27 -5.04
N ALA A 885 12.75 29.60 -4.82
CA ALA A 885 12.92 28.17 -5.08
C ALA A 885 13.88 27.56 -4.04
N THR A 886 13.38 26.61 -3.24
CA THR A 886 14.14 25.68 -2.38
C THR A 886 13.20 24.58 -1.87
N LEU A 887 13.77 23.50 -1.31
CA LEU A 887 13.10 22.35 -0.70
C LEU A 887 12.23 21.50 -1.67
N GLY A 888 12.89 20.49 -2.25
CA GLY A 888 12.23 19.33 -2.85
C GLY A 888 12.83 18.04 -2.32
N SER A 889 12.12 17.37 -1.42
CA SER A 889 12.27 15.94 -1.09
C SER A 889 11.04 15.51 -0.26
N ALA A 890 10.64 14.24 -0.40
CA ALA A 890 9.43 13.65 0.21
C ALA A 890 8.08 14.34 -0.09
N ILE A 891 7.42 13.91 -1.18
CA ILE A 891 5.98 13.53 -1.26
C ILE A 891 5.76 12.88 -2.63
N SER A 892 5.51 11.57 -2.65
CA SER A 892 5.18 10.80 -3.85
C SER A 892 4.15 9.73 -3.50
N GLY A 893 2.98 10.16 -3.01
CA GLY A 893 2.02 9.24 -2.38
C GLY A 893 0.60 9.76 -2.11
N MET A 894 0.11 10.80 -2.82
CA MET A 894 -1.32 11.17 -2.75
C MET A 894 -1.81 11.95 -3.98
N GLY A 895 -2.38 11.24 -4.97
CA GLY A 895 -3.06 11.86 -6.11
C GLY A 895 -4.48 12.31 -5.77
N VAL A 896 -4.65 13.55 -5.30
CA VAL A 896 -5.98 14.14 -5.00
C VAL A 896 -6.34 15.22 -6.03
N VAL A 897 -7.19 14.87 -6.99
CA VAL A 897 -7.65 15.80 -8.04
C VAL A 897 -8.76 16.72 -7.51
N LEU A 898 -8.40 17.93 -7.08
CA LEU A 898 -9.34 18.97 -6.66
C LEU A 898 -10.02 19.67 -7.85
N MET A 899 -11.08 19.07 -8.39
CA MET A 899 -11.98 19.78 -9.33
C MET A 899 -12.75 20.91 -8.63
N ARG A 900 -12.40 22.17 -8.93
CA ARG A 900 -13.11 23.35 -8.41
C ARG A 900 -14.51 23.47 -9.01
N LYS A 901 -15.55 23.09 -8.25
CA LYS A 901 -16.97 23.37 -8.58
C LYS A 901 -17.24 24.89 -8.55
N ASN A 902 -17.30 25.52 -9.71
CA ASN A 902 -17.74 26.91 -9.89
C ASN A 902 -19.26 27.07 -9.62
N ARG A 903 -19.66 27.10 -8.33
CA ARG A 903 -21.01 27.53 -7.94
C ARG A 903 -21.10 29.06 -7.94
N LYS A 904 -21.47 29.65 -9.08
CA LYS A 904 -22.09 30.98 -9.08
C LYS A 904 -23.48 30.87 -8.47
N LYS A 905 -23.72 31.55 -7.36
CA LYS A 905 -25.07 31.91 -6.89
C LYS A 905 -25.36 33.36 -7.27
N LYS A 906 -26.59 33.62 -7.68
CA LYS A 906 -27.32 34.81 -7.22
C LYS A 906 -27.97 34.45 -5.88
#